data_AF-A0A6G7WFY0-F1
#
_entry.id   AF-A0A6G7WFY0-F1
#
_cell.length_a   1.000
_cell.length_b   1.000
_cell.length_c   1.000
_cell.angle_alpha   90.00
_cell.angle_beta   90.00
_cell.angle_gamma   90.00
#
_symmetry.space_group_name_H-M   'P 1'
#
loop_
_entity.id
_entity.type
_entity.pdbx_description
1 polymer ?
#
loop_
_entity_poly.entity_id
_entity_poly.type
_entity_poly.pdbx_seq_one_letter_code
_entity_poly.pdbx_strand_id
1 'polypeptide(L)'
;MKIKKVATLVSTMLLVFSATLPTSVALASELDMQTEYVGEIQNTEIIPYMSLQYDGSEQVVHLSEETELHLLGWKDETKSQIIGKVKIIDANSQMLETEMYIDVNNERKEYVINEEQSIYLSANQAEVFAFQEYVPTENPIEEYKTIETDEKGKMRLQLVLVDEFGTIIEWQNHYKFLDASGEEITEEQYLLVDEEIEQVEIIEETPEVLQEDEVSEEIIEEEKTEEVSAEVIEEVETFSMARQATQQPSVVYSTHVQSKGWLPDVKNGLTTGTSGESKRIEALKVRIDGIKDLGVSYSTHVQSYGWLSPVSNYTMSGVEGESKRIEAIKINLTGAQAKNYDIYYRVHAEKFGWLDWAKNGQSAGTEGMARRVEAIEIKVVGKGGGAPTNTQNHFVETPHVAYTSYVGNTGWQNNVTNGAISGTEGVQKRIEAIKLGITTNSGLSVRYSAHLQKNGWMNWSPNNVINGLPGEGKRLEALKLELTGVNAGYFDIYYRVHAQKFGWLGWARNGEPAGTEGYGYRLEAYQVKVVPKGTWFNRGDKAFAKKDKTSVVYSTHVQKLGWLEPSKDGAINGTQERSLRLEALTIALNHDRYSGDITYSTHVQKNGWINPVSNGAVSGTTGEAKRLEALKINLDGEIAQYYDVYYRTYVQTFGWLGWAKNGMPAGSEGLGKRLESVEIKLIEKGHPAPKVSAEESFKHRKTVFLDIGHGGADPGAQYYGTKEKDLNLQIGRRIQRDLEKAGFAVIMSRTADTYMDFKTERSRVANNSGADIFISLHNNAMPGNGYVNGIETFYYEYDPDYEPKINKEMHNDPMRIVKSGVLAKAIHNNLIDYTGAYDRGVRRETFAVLRETALPAVLLEFGFMSNLNELQKLKSEAYQNKLSHAVSNGVKSYFTTY
;
A
#
# COMPACT_ATOMS: atom_id res chain seq x y z
N MET A 1 -11.00 48.72 44.14
CA MET A 1 -9.60 49.16 44.40
C MET A 1 -8.73 48.71 43.22
N LYS A 2 -7.69 49.41 42.70
CA LYS A 2 -6.41 49.85 43.31
C LYS A 2 -5.63 48.66 43.91
N ILE A 3 -4.33 48.41 43.68
CA ILE A 3 -3.18 49.12 43.04
C ILE A 3 -2.04 48.04 42.88
N LYS A 4 -1.02 47.94 42.00
CA LYS A 4 -0.30 48.63 40.87
C LYS A 4 0.27 47.47 39.96
N LYS A 5 1.11 47.56 38.90
CA LYS A 5 1.88 48.55 38.09
C LYS A 5 2.08 47.90 36.67
N VAL A 6 2.13 48.58 35.51
CA VAL A 6 3.32 49.14 34.78
C VAL A 6 4.51 48.16 34.67
N ALA A 7 5.01 47.78 33.48
CA ALA A 7 5.15 48.54 32.21
C ALA A 7 5.13 47.63 30.93
N THR A 8 5.17 48.09 29.65
CA THR A 8 4.75 49.34 28.95
C THR A 8 5.20 49.31 27.46
N LEU A 9 4.31 49.62 26.49
CA LEU A 9 4.52 49.82 25.02
C LEU A 9 4.98 48.58 24.17
N VAL A 10 4.74 48.41 22.86
CA VAL A 10 3.76 48.84 21.80
C VAL A 10 4.24 48.21 20.45
N SER A 11 3.47 47.85 19.41
CA SER A 11 2.36 48.57 18.73
C SER A 11 1.39 47.70 17.91
N THR A 12 0.13 48.14 17.81
CA THR A 12 -0.85 48.08 16.68
C THR A 12 -0.99 46.85 15.77
N MET A 13 -2.20 46.24 15.79
CA MET A 13 -2.98 45.85 14.59
C MET A 13 -4.48 45.69 14.97
N LEU A 14 -5.43 46.18 14.13
CA LEU A 14 -6.74 45.57 13.74
C LEU A 14 -7.79 46.59 13.21
N LEU A 15 -8.57 46.14 12.20
CA LEU A 15 -9.91 46.63 11.77
C LEU A 15 -9.99 48.07 11.22
N VAL A 16 -11.02 48.49 10.46
CA VAL A 16 -12.41 47.99 10.25
C VAL A 16 -12.86 48.17 8.78
N PHE A 17 -13.95 47.51 8.39
CA PHE A 17 -14.80 47.66 7.18
C PHE A 17 -14.32 46.99 5.87
N SER A 18 -15.19 46.54 4.94
CA SER A 18 -16.55 45.95 4.99
C SER A 18 -17.08 45.74 3.55
N ALA A 19 -18.13 44.90 3.43
CA ALA A 19 -19.23 45.01 2.45
C ALA A 19 -19.12 44.33 1.06
N THR A 20 -20.16 43.51 0.81
CA THR A 20 -20.88 43.29 -0.46
C THR A 20 -20.17 42.67 -1.67
N LEU A 21 -20.66 41.48 -2.03
CA LEU A 21 -20.69 40.92 -3.39
C LEU A 21 -21.15 41.95 -4.44
N PRO A 22 -20.72 41.78 -5.69
CA PRO A 22 -21.72 41.55 -6.74
C PRO A 22 -21.37 40.42 -7.71
N THR A 23 -22.40 39.77 -8.25
CA THR A 23 -22.34 38.82 -9.37
C THR A 23 -22.24 39.53 -10.72
N SER A 24 -21.47 39.00 -11.67
CA SER A 24 -21.65 39.31 -13.10
C SER A 24 -21.27 38.13 -14.01
N VAL A 25 -21.96 38.00 -15.15
CA VAL A 25 -21.73 36.98 -16.18
C VAL A 25 -21.21 37.65 -17.44
N ALA A 26 -20.14 37.10 -18.02
CA ALA A 26 -19.75 37.25 -19.42
C ALA A 26 -19.08 35.93 -19.84
N LEU A 27 -19.63 35.16 -20.79
CA LEU A 27 -19.56 35.35 -22.25
C LEU A 27 -18.13 35.34 -22.79
N ALA A 28 -17.81 34.27 -23.52
CA ALA A 28 -16.53 34.08 -24.20
C ALA A 28 -16.53 34.76 -25.58
N SER A 29 -15.35 35.22 -25.99
CA SER A 29 -15.01 35.57 -27.37
C SER A 29 -13.51 35.38 -27.57
N GLU A 30 -13.11 34.65 -28.60
CA GLU A 30 -11.71 34.42 -28.96
C GLU A 30 -11.03 35.70 -29.43
N LEU A 31 -9.77 35.93 -29.05
CA LEU A 31 -8.82 36.71 -29.85
C LEU A 31 -7.37 36.36 -29.47
N ASP A 32 -6.46 36.47 -30.45
CA ASP A 32 -5.02 36.17 -30.35
C ASP A 32 -4.30 36.81 -29.14
N MET A 33 -3.36 36.05 -28.57
CA MET A 33 -2.25 36.61 -27.78
C MET A 33 -0.90 36.03 -28.21
N GLN A 34 -0.19 36.74 -29.08
CA GLN A 34 1.28 36.80 -29.00
C GLN A 34 1.67 38.04 -28.20
N THR A 35 2.04 37.87 -26.94
CA THR A 35 2.80 38.87 -26.16
C THR A 35 3.44 38.19 -24.96
N GLU A 36 4.73 38.44 -24.74
CA GLU A 36 5.42 38.02 -23.52
C GLU A 36 4.82 38.77 -22.32
N TYR A 37 4.32 38.05 -21.32
CA TYR A 37 3.77 38.65 -20.10
C TYR A 37 4.59 38.24 -18.89
N VAL A 38 5.61 39.06 -18.57
CA VAL A 38 6.28 39.00 -17.26
C VAL A 38 5.35 39.64 -16.23
N GLY A 39 4.38 38.86 -15.77
CA GLY A 39 3.43 39.28 -14.74
C GLY A 39 4.01 39.10 -13.34
N GLU A 40 4.01 40.16 -12.53
CA GLU A 40 4.20 40.01 -11.09
C GLU A 40 3.03 39.18 -10.53
N ILE A 41 3.34 38.11 -9.80
CA ILE A 41 2.32 37.27 -9.13
C ILE A 41 1.55 38.15 -8.14
N GLN A 42 0.27 38.37 -8.41
CA GLN A 42 -0.62 39.03 -7.43
C GLN A 42 -0.74 38.13 -6.21
N ASN A 43 -0.70 38.72 -5.00
CA ASN A 43 -0.79 38.01 -3.72
C ASN A 43 -1.84 36.89 -3.73
N THR A 44 -1.41 35.66 -3.89
CA THR A 44 -2.18 34.50 -3.45
C THR A 44 -2.23 34.56 -1.93
N GLU A 45 -3.45 34.61 -1.37
CA GLU A 45 -3.61 34.73 0.08
C GLU A 45 -3.06 33.44 0.73
N ILE A 46 -2.09 33.61 1.64
CA ILE A 46 -1.36 32.48 2.26
C ILE A 46 -2.26 31.85 3.33
N ILE A 47 -3.20 31.04 2.87
CA ILE A 47 -4.16 30.30 3.70
C ILE A 47 -3.44 29.12 4.38
N PRO A 48 -3.42 29.06 5.73
CA PRO A 48 -2.90 27.92 6.49
C PRO A 48 -3.63 26.61 6.15
N TYR A 49 -2.94 25.48 6.31
CA TYR A 49 -3.53 24.16 6.13
C TYR A 49 -2.96 23.15 7.12
N MET A 50 -3.65 22.04 7.33
CA MET A 50 -3.18 20.98 8.21
C MET A 50 -2.42 19.92 7.40
N SER A 51 -1.18 19.62 7.81
CA SER A 51 -0.39 18.53 7.23
C SER A 51 -0.68 17.22 7.97
N LEU A 52 -1.11 16.21 7.22
CA LEU A 52 -1.50 14.88 7.71
C LEU A 52 -0.56 13.81 7.16
N GLN A 53 0.21 13.19 8.06
CA GLN A 53 1.07 12.04 7.78
C GLN A 53 0.33 10.79 8.27
N TYR A 54 -0.23 10.00 7.36
CA TYR A 54 -1.19 8.95 7.69
C TYR A 54 -0.64 7.54 7.48
N ASP A 55 -0.71 6.69 8.51
CA ASP A 55 -0.25 5.30 8.48
C ASP A 55 -1.36 4.29 8.10
N GLY A 56 -2.63 4.67 8.26
CA GLY A 56 -3.80 3.80 8.06
C GLY A 56 -4.54 3.38 9.32
N SER A 57 -4.12 3.85 10.50
CA SER A 57 -4.81 3.58 11.76
C SER A 57 -6.08 4.42 11.93
N GLU A 58 -7.05 3.91 12.69
CA GLU A 58 -8.18 4.72 13.14
C GLU A 58 -7.68 5.80 14.11
N GLN A 59 -7.98 7.07 13.85
CA GLN A 59 -7.43 8.23 14.57
C GLN A 59 -8.49 9.32 14.74
N VAL A 60 -8.42 10.08 15.84
CA VAL A 60 -9.26 11.26 16.06
C VAL A 60 -8.38 12.50 16.10
N VAL A 61 -8.69 13.45 15.23
CA VAL A 61 -7.97 14.70 15.05
C VAL A 61 -8.87 15.84 15.51
N HIS A 62 -8.46 16.55 16.55
CA HIS A 62 -9.17 17.76 17.01
C HIS A 62 -8.72 18.95 16.16
N LEU A 63 -9.63 19.51 15.37
CA LEU A 63 -9.38 20.65 14.49
C LEU A 63 -9.68 21.99 15.21
N SER A 64 -10.60 21.97 16.17
CA SER A 64 -10.92 23.09 17.08
C SER A 64 -11.48 22.54 18.39
N GLU A 65 -11.97 23.40 19.29
CA GLU A 65 -12.75 22.97 20.46
C GLU A 65 -14.15 22.41 20.09
N GLU A 66 -14.63 22.66 18.88
CA GLU A 66 -16.00 22.34 18.41
C GLU A 66 -16.03 21.37 17.21
N THR A 67 -14.87 21.09 16.60
CA THR A 67 -14.73 20.28 15.36
C THR A 67 -13.73 19.13 15.52
N GLU A 68 -14.19 17.90 15.29
CA GLU A 68 -13.37 16.69 15.24
C GLU A 68 -13.37 16.07 13.83
N LEU A 69 -12.23 15.54 13.41
CA LEU A 69 -12.06 14.71 12.21
C LEU A 69 -11.65 13.29 12.63
N HIS A 70 -12.55 12.33 12.42
CA HIS A 70 -12.35 10.91 12.71
C HIS A 70 -11.89 10.20 11.44
N LEU A 71 -10.63 9.78 11.40
CA LEU A 71 -10.04 9.02 10.29
C LEU A 71 -10.28 7.53 10.52
N LEU A 72 -10.82 6.83 9.51
CA LEU A 72 -11.39 5.47 9.63
C LEU A 72 -10.64 4.42 8.79
N GLY A 73 -9.44 4.75 8.31
CA GLY A 73 -8.62 3.87 7.45
C GLY A 73 -8.61 4.28 5.98
N TRP A 74 -7.87 3.50 5.20
CA TRP A 74 -7.78 3.65 3.74
C TRP A 74 -9.09 3.24 3.06
N LYS A 75 -9.50 4.00 2.04
CA LYS A 75 -10.67 3.70 1.20
C LYS A 75 -10.38 2.58 0.19
N ASP A 76 -9.13 2.46 -0.22
CA ASP A 76 -8.66 1.63 -1.33
C ASP A 76 -7.28 1.01 -1.04
N GLU A 77 -6.96 -0.11 -1.71
CA GLU A 77 -5.69 -0.83 -1.51
C GLU A 77 -4.47 -0.08 -2.07
N THR A 78 -4.69 0.85 -3.00
CA THR A 78 -3.66 1.77 -3.52
C THR A 78 -3.34 2.94 -2.58
N LYS A 79 -4.09 3.08 -1.46
CA LYS A 79 -3.95 4.15 -0.47
C LYS A 79 -4.14 5.58 -1.02
N SER A 80 -4.90 5.72 -2.10
CA SER A 80 -5.12 7.03 -2.75
C SER A 80 -6.08 7.93 -1.97
N GLN A 81 -7.02 7.36 -1.19
CA GLN A 81 -7.95 8.12 -0.35
C GLN A 81 -8.07 7.57 1.08
N ILE A 82 -8.25 8.47 2.04
CA ILE A 82 -8.59 8.17 3.44
C ILE A 82 -10.10 8.35 3.63
N ILE A 83 -10.75 7.46 4.39
CA ILE A 83 -12.13 7.65 4.83
C ILE A 83 -12.12 8.52 6.09
N GLY A 84 -12.80 9.66 6.06
CA GLY A 84 -12.97 10.55 7.21
C GLY A 84 -14.45 10.73 7.60
N LYS A 85 -14.70 11.09 8.86
CA LYS A 85 -15.95 11.70 9.32
C LYS A 85 -15.63 13.01 10.02
N VAL A 86 -16.18 14.12 9.52
CA VAL A 86 -16.16 15.39 10.27
C VAL A 86 -17.36 15.42 11.18
N LYS A 87 -17.13 15.86 12.42
CA LYS A 87 -18.13 15.99 13.48
C LYS A 87 -18.04 17.40 14.05
N ILE A 88 -19.12 18.16 13.93
CA ILE A 88 -19.25 19.53 14.46
C ILE A 88 -20.29 19.54 15.59
N ILE A 89 -19.99 20.27 16.67
CA ILE A 89 -20.97 20.71 17.66
C ILE A 89 -21.47 22.09 17.20
N ASP A 90 -22.76 22.19 16.86
CA ASP A 90 -23.34 23.47 16.42
C ASP A 90 -23.58 24.43 17.61
N ALA A 91 -23.87 25.70 17.30
CA ALA A 91 -24.17 26.73 18.31
C ALA A 91 -25.42 26.44 19.18
N ASN A 92 -26.20 25.40 18.86
CA ASN A 92 -27.35 24.91 19.62
C ASN A 92 -27.05 23.60 20.38
N SER A 93 -25.79 23.14 20.38
CA SER A 93 -25.35 21.84 20.92
C SER A 93 -25.96 20.59 20.25
N GLN A 94 -26.40 20.70 18.99
CA GLN A 94 -26.66 19.56 18.12
C GLN A 94 -25.35 19.09 17.48
N MET A 95 -25.17 17.77 17.33
CA MET A 95 -24.04 17.22 16.60
C MET A 95 -24.42 16.93 15.16
N LEU A 96 -23.60 17.40 14.22
CA LEU A 96 -23.67 17.06 12.81
C LEU A 96 -22.46 16.19 12.46
N GLU A 97 -22.70 15.04 11.81
CA GLU A 97 -21.67 14.12 11.33
C GLU A 97 -21.79 13.92 9.82
N THR A 98 -20.69 14.14 9.09
CA THR A 98 -20.61 14.04 7.62
C THR A 98 -19.41 13.17 7.22
N GLU A 99 -19.62 12.20 6.34
CA GLU A 99 -18.53 11.40 5.74
C GLU A 99 -17.81 12.21 4.65
N MET A 100 -16.48 12.14 4.64
CA MET A 100 -15.60 12.76 3.65
C MET A 100 -14.55 11.76 3.13
N TYR A 101 -13.94 12.08 2.00
CA TYR A 101 -12.76 11.39 1.51
C TYR A 101 -11.62 12.39 1.35
N ILE A 102 -10.45 12.08 1.90
CA ILE A 102 -9.25 12.94 1.82
C ILE A 102 -8.28 12.29 0.84
N ASP A 103 -7.88 13.03 -0.19
CA ASP A 103 -6.91 12.58 -1.20
C ASP A 103 -5.47 12.58 -0.64
N VAL A 104 -4.68 11.56 -1.00
CA VAL A 104 -3.31 11.35 -0.49
C VAL A 104 -2.31 11.47 -1.62
N ASN A 105 -2.06 12.71 -2.01
CA ASN A 105 -1.28 13.10 -3.19
C ASN A 105 -0.29 14.27 -2.92
N ASN A 106 -0.06 14.64 -1.65
CA ASN A 106 0.74 15.81 -1.25
C ASN A 106 0.25 17.17 -1.80
N GLU A 107 -1.03 17.27 -2.12
CA GLU A 107 -1.70 18.51 -2.57
C GLU A 107 -2.43 19.16 -1.39
N ARG A 108 -2.42 20.50 -1.31
CA ARG A 108 -3.26 21.26 -0.37
C ARG A 108 -4.65 21.43 -0.97
N LYS A 109 -5.63 20.72 -0.42
CA LYS A 109 -7.01 20.69 -0.93
C LYS A 109 -8.01 21.23 0.08
N GLU A 110 -9.01 21.97 -0.42
CA GLU A 110 -10.14 22.44 0.36
C GLU A 110 -11.21 21.35 0.51
N TYR A 111 -11.73 21.21 1.74
CA TYR A 111 -12.86 20.36 2.06
C TYR A 111 -13.93 21.22 2.74
N VAL A 112 -14.98 21.56 1.99
CA VAL A 112 -16.16 22.26 2.51
C VAL A 112 -16.92 21.34 3.45
N ILE A 113 -17.21 21.80 4.67
CA ILE A 113 -17.97 21.04 5.68
C ILE A 113 -19.42 21.52 5.75
N ASN A 114 -19.65 22.83 5.63
CA ASN A 114 -20.97 23.46 5.53
C ASN A 114 -20.86 24.83 4.83
N GLU A 115 -21.98 25.55 4.69
CA GLU A 115 -22.05 26.85 3.98
C GLU A 115 -21.18 27.97 4.58
N GLU A 116 -20.69 27.82 5.82
CA GLU A 116 -19.87 28.82 6.53
C GLU A 116 -18.48 28.29 6.93
N GLN A 117 -18.13 27.02 6.66
CA GLN A 117 -16.90 26.38 7.13
C GLN A 117 -16.27 25.40 6.11
N SER A 118 -15.00 25.66 5.80
CA SER A 118 -14.10 24.76 5.05
C SER A 118 -12.83 24.48 5.86
N ILE A 119 -12.15 23.38 5.56
CA ILE A 119 -10.80 23.08 6.05
C ILE A 119 -9.85 22.79 4.90
N TYR A 120 -8.62 23.28 5.00
CA TYR A 120 -7.55 23.00 4.04
C TYR A 120 -6.64 21.91 4.63
N LEU A 121 -6.45 20.82 3.89
CA LEU A 121 -5.64 19.67 4.30
C LEU A 121 -4.66 19.30 3.20
N SER A 122 -3.47 18.80 3.57
CA SER A 122 -2.64 18.00 2.68
C SER A 122 -2.30 16.68 3.36
N ALA A 123 -2.48 15.56 2.65
CA ALA A 123 -2.27 14.23 3.21
C ALA A 123 -1.19 13.44 2.43
N ASN A 124 -0.38 12.73 3.20
CA ASN A 124 0.72 11.88 2.74
C ASN A 124 0.67 10.52 3.43
N GLN A 125 1.13 9.47 2.75
CA GLN A 125 1.30 8.16 3.38
C GLN A 125 2.60 8.11 4.20
N ALA A 126 2.50 7.71 5.48
CA ALA A 126 3.63 7.55 6.39
C ALA A 126 3.73 6.13 6.98
N GLU A 127 4.83 5.84 7.70
CA GLU A 127 4.96 4.64 8.55
C GLU A 127 4.42 4.87 9.98
N VAL A 128 4.19 6.12 10.38
CA VAL A 128 3.70 6.54 11.70
C VAL A 128 2.78 7.75 11.55
N PHE A 129 1.64 7.74 12.24
CA PHE A 129 0.73 8.88 12.30
C PHE A 129 1.38 10.15 12.86
N ALA A 130 1.26 11.26 12.13
CA ALA A 130 1.53 12.61 12.65
C ALA A 130 0.58 13.65 12.02
N PHE A 131 0.32 14.74 12.74
CA PHE A 131 -0.59 15.79 12.33
C PHE A 131 -0.14 17.13 12.91
N GLN A 132 -0.14 18.19 12.10
CA GLN A 132 0.19 19.56 12.54
C GLN A 132 -0.54 20.62 11.70
N GLU A 133 -0.87 21.74 12.32
CA GLU A 133 -1.19 22.98 11.59
C GLU A 133 0.09 23.54 10.94
N TYR A 134 -0.02 24.09 9.74
CA TYR A 134 1.09 24.71 9.04
C TYR A 134 0.70 26.03 8.36
N VAL A 135 1.62 26.99 8.44
CA VAL A 135 1.53 28.33 7.86
C VAL A 135 2.79 28.54 7.03
N PRO A 136 2.71 28.63 5.68
CA PRO A 136 3.88 28.89 4.84
C PRO A 136 4.65 30.14 5.24
N THR A 137 5.98 30.05 5.32
CA THR A 137 6.83 31.16 5.79
C THR A 137 7.65 31.81 4.68
N GLU A 138 7.95 31.07 3.62
CA GLU A 138 8.56 31.57 2.38
C GLU A 138 7.56 31.67 1.21
N ASN A 139 7.95 32.36 0.14
CA ASN A 139 7.15 32.45 -1.09
C ASN A 139 7.10 31.07 -1.80
N PRO A 140 6.02 30.76 -2.54
CA PRO A 140 5.96 29.54 -3.33
C PRO A 140 7.10 29.40 -4.35
N ILE A 141 7.55 28.17 -4.53
CA ILE A 141 8.61 27.76 -5.47
C ILE A 141 7.95 27.15 -6.70
N GLU A 142 8.43 27.53 -7.89
CA GLU A 142 8.03 26.91 -9.16
C GLU A 142 8.74 25.55 -9.36
N GLU A 143 7.96 24.48 -9.58
CA GLU A 143 8.47 23.15 -9.90
C GLU A 143 7.65 22.52 -11.05
N TYR A 144 8.26 21.71 -11.92
CA TYR A 144 7.52 20.92 -12.91
C TYR A 144 7.30 19.49 -12.41
N LYS A 145 6.04 19.06 -12.31
CA LYS A 145 5.68 17.67 -11.99
C LYS A 145 5.27 16.92 -13.26
N THR A 146 5.77 15.70 -13.45
CA THR A 146 5.29 14.80 -14.52
C THR A 146 3.84 14.42 -14.25
N ILE A 147 2.96 14.70 -15.22
CA ILE A 147 1.54 14.35 -15.18
C ILE A 147 1.20 13.17 -16.11
N GLU A 148 2.02 12.92 -17.14
CA GLU A 148 1.82 11.83 -18.10
C GLU A 148 3.18 11.34 -18.62
N THR A 149 3.25 10.07 -19.01
CA THR A 149 4.40 9.47 -19.69
C THR A 149 3.89 8.42 -20.66
N ASP A 150 4.27 8.50 -21.93
CA ASP A 150 3.75 7.61 -22.98
C ASP A 150 4.49 6.26 -23.03
N GLU A 151 3.98 5.32 -23.85
CA GLU A 151 4.58 3.98 -24.01
C GLU A 151 5.98 4.01 -24.66
N LYS A 152 6.39 5.13 -25.27
CA LYS A 152 7.71 5.36 -25.87
C LYS A 152 8.68 6.06 -24.91
N GLY A 153 8.20 6.54 -23.76
CA GLY A 153 8.99 7.24 -22.73
C GLY A 153 9.02 8.77 -22.87
N LYS A 154 8.24 9.38 -23.77
CA LYS A 154 8.04 10.84 -23.78
C LYS A 154 7.30 11.25 -22.49
N MET A 155 7.61 12.39 -21.91
CA MET A 155 6.98 12.90 -20.69
C MET A 155 6.27 14.23 -20.92
N ARG A 156 5.08 14.38 -20.33
CA ARG A 156 4.42 15.69 -20.17
C ARG A 156 4.46 16.09 -18.70
N LEU A 157 4.98 17.28 -18.45
CA LEU A 157 5.08 17.90 -17.14
C LEU A 157 4.21 19.14 -17.09
N GLN A 158 3.65 19.43 -15.92
CA GLN A 158 2.90 20.65 -15.63
C GLN A 158 3.61 21.44 -14.52
N LEU A 159 3.63 22.76 -14.65
CA LEU A 159 4.14 23.68 -13.64
C LEU A 159 3.20 23.71 -12.43
N VAL A 160 3.77 23.65 -11.24
CA VAL A 160 3.08 23.81 -9.95
C VAL A 160 3.81 24.84 -9.09
N LEU A 161 3.04 25.47 -8.19
CA LEU A 161 3.59 26.19 -7.06
C LEU A 161 3.64 25.25 -5.85
N VAL A 162 4.82 25.04 -5.29
CA VAL A 162 5.04 24.27 -4.05
C VAL A 162 5.53 25.16 -2.92
N ASP A 163 5.35 24.74 -1.67
CA ASP A 163 5.94 25.43 -0.52
C ASP A 163 7.39 24.95 -0.22
N GLU A 164 7.97 25.50 0.84
CA GLU A 164 9.28 25.12 1.40
C GLU A 164 9.38 23.63 1.83
N PHE A 165 8.27 22.90 1.89
CA PHE A 165 8.19 21.46 2.18
C PHE A 165 7.85 20.60 0.95
N GLY A 166 7.61 21.21 -0.22
CA GLY A 166 7.25 20.53 -1.45
C GLY A 166 5.76 20.13 -1.55
N THR A 167 4.88 20.64 -0.67
CA THR A 167 3.42 20.48 -0.79
C THR A 167 2.92 21.30 -1.98
N ILE A 168 2.09 20.70 -2.86
CA ILE A 168 1.50 21.42 -4.00
C ILE A 168 0.42 22.38 -3.48
N ILE A 169 0.65 23.68 -3.69
CA ILE A 169 -0.23 24.78 -3.28
C ILE A 169 -1.29 25.06 -4.36
N GLU A 170 -0.87 25.00 -5.63
CA GLU A 170 -1.63 25.37 -6.82
C GLU A 170 -1.00 24.76 -8.09
N TRP A 171 -1.82 24.35 -9.07
CA TRP A 171 -1.39 23.95 -10.41
C TRP A 171 -1.47 25.12 -11.39
N GLN A 172 -0.41 25.36 -12.13
CA GLN A 172 -0.37 26.42 -13.15
C GLN A 172 -0.69 25.85 -14.53
N ASN A 173 -1.37 26.63 -15.37
CA ASN A 173 -1.72 26.24 -16.75
C ASN A 173 -0.53 26.43 -17.71
N HIS A 174 0.60 25.81 -17.38
CA HIS A 174 1.84 25.87 -18.15
C HIS A 174 2.49 24.48 -18.19
N TYR A 175 2.90 24.04 -19.38
CA TYR A 175 3.34 22.67 -19.65
C TYR A 175 4.72 22.63 -20.28
N LYS A 176 5.44 21.54 -20.01
CA LYS A 176 6.74 21.21 -20.60
C LYS A 176 6.70 19.77 -21.11
N PHE A 177 7.22 19.53 -22.30
CA PHE A 177 7.26 18.21 -22.92
C PHE A 177 8.70 17.77 -23.12
N LEU A 178 9.00 16.52 -22.79
CA LEU A 178 10.33 15.92 -22.94
C LEU A 178 10.25 14.64 -23.77
N ASP A 179 11.31 14.33 -24.52
CA ASP A 179 11.47 13.04 -25.17
C ASP A 179 11.99 11.95 -24.20
N ALA A 180 12.18 10.74 -24.72
CA ALA A 180 12.69 9.60 -23.94
C ALA A 180 14.18 9.71 -23.53
N SER A 181 14.92 10.71 -24.04
CA SER A 181 16.28 11.04 -23.60
C SER A 181 16.29 12.12 -22.51
N GLY A 182 15.19 12.85 -22.34
CA GLY A 182 15.05 14.00 -21.44
C GLY A 182 15.33 15.34 -22.10
N GLU A 183 15.45 15.41 -23.43
CA GLU A 183 15.54 16.66 -24.19
C GLU A 183 14.15 17.27 -24.41
N GLU A 184 14.07 18.59 -24.49
CA GLU A 184 12.81 19.34 -24.54
C GLU A 184 12.25 19.43 -25.95
N ILE A 185 10.96 19.09 -26.10
CA ILE A 185 10.24 19.00 -27.37
C ILE A 185 8.97 19.84 -27.36
N THR A 186 8.39 20.11 -28.54
CA THR A 186 7.08 20.79 -28.64
C THR A 186 5.91 19.86 -28.30
N GLU A 187 4.75 20.44 -27.98
CA GLU A 187 3.51 19.69 -27.81
C GLU A 187 3.13 18.89 -29.08
N GLU A 188 3.39 19.46 -30.26
CA GLU A 188 3.21 18.77 -31.55
C GLU A 188 4.11 17.52 -31.64
N GLN A 189 5.40 17.65 -31.27
CA GLN A 189 6.34 16.52 -31.27
C GLN A 189 6.02 15.46 -30.20
N TYR A 190 5.39 15.87 -29.09
CA TYR A 190 4.84 14.94 -28.10
C TYR A 190 3.66 14.15 -28.68
N LEU A 191 2.69 14.84 -29.28
CA LEU A 191 1.45 14.26 -29.82
C LEU A 191 1.64 13.44 -31.13
N LEU A 192 2.75 13.63 -31.85
CA LEU A 192 3.04 12.85 -33.05
C LEU A 192 3.28 11.36 -32.72
N VAL A 193 2.39 10.52 -33.28
CA VAL A 193 2.54 9.06 -33.35
C VAL A 193 3.32 8.73 -34.63
N ASP A 194 4.49 8.13 -34.50
CA ASP A 194 5.22 7.59 -35.65
C ASP A 194 4.44 6.42 -36.27
N GLU A 195 3.86 6.61 -37.46
CA GLU A 195 3.49 5.51 -38.35
C GLU A 195 4.78 4.96 -39.00
N GLU A 196 5.04 3.66 -38.86
CA GLU A 196 6.21 3.02 -39.48
C GLU A 196 6.07 2.98 -41.00
N ILE A 197 7.04 3.59 -41.70
CA ILE A 197 7.09 3.62 -43.16
C ILE A 197 7.62 2.28 -43.70
N GLU A 198 6.75 1.27 -43.80
CA GLU A 198 7.00 0.11 -44.66
C GLU A 198 6.76 0.46 -46.15
N GLN A 199 7.65 -0.02 -47.01
CA GLN A 199 7.66 0.27 -48.44
C GLN A 199 6.79 -0.72 -49.22
N VAL A 200 5.78 -0.24 -49.95
CA VAL A 200 5.09 -1.00 -51.00
C VAL A 200 4.91 -0.11 -52.25
N GLU A 201 4.99 -0.72 -53.43
CA GLU A 201 5.08 -0.04 -54.72
C GLU A 201 3.76 0.56 -55.23
N ILE A 202 3.86 1.61 -56.06
CA ILE A 202 2.73 2.23 -56.75
C ILE A 202 2.37 1.41 -58.00
N ILE A 203 1.11 0.98 -58.11
CA ILE A 203 0.47 0.60 -59.38
C ILE A 203 -0.93 1.25 -59.42
N GLU A 204 -1.26 1.89 -60.53
CA GLU A 204 -2.56 2.52 -60.81
C GLU A 204 -3.56 1.49 -61.38
N GLU A 205 -4.87 1.65 -61.14
CA GLU A 205 -5.87 1.95 -62.21
C GLU A 205 -7.35 1.77 -61.77
N THR A 206 -8.14 2.84 -61.98
CA THR A 206 -9.58 2.88 -62.39
C THR A 206 -10.73 2.25 -61.54
N PRO A 207 -11.93 2.87 -61.50
CA PRO A 207 -13.13 2.31 -60.88
C PRO A 207 -14.31 1.99 -61.84
N GLU A 208 -14.89 0.79 -61.76
CA GLU A 208 -16.14 0.32 -62.41
C GLU A 208 -16.67 -0.95 -61.66
N VAL A 209 -17.94 -1.39 -61.70
CA VAL A 209 -19.25 -0.71 -61.88
C VAL A 209 -20.39 -1.65 -61.37
N LEU A 210 -21.52 -1.04 -60.97
CA LEU A 210 -22.91 -1.52 -60.75
C LEU A 210 -23.34 -3.03 -60.73
N GLN A 211 -24.32 -3.31 -59.85
CA GLN A 211 -25.50 -4.22 -60.02
C GLN A 211 -25.24 -5.76 -60.04
N GLU A 212 -26.20 -6.67 -59.76
CA GLU A 212 -27.67 -6.59 -59.59
C GLU A 212 -28.24 -7.78 -58.75
N ASP A 213 -29.48 -7.65 -58.23
CA ASP A 213 -30.53 -8.71 -58.04
C ASP A 213 -30.34 -9.94 -57.09
N GLU A 214 -31.38 -10.65 -56.58
CA GLU A 214 -32.87 -10.58 -56.74
C GLU A 214 -33.64 -11.22 -55.52
N VAL A 215 -34.93 -10.86 -55.32
CA VAL A 215 -36.12 -11.50 -54.61
C VAL A 215 -36.00 -12.46 -53.37
N SER A 216 -37.03 -12.74 -52.54
CA SER A 216 -38.49 -12.38 -52.49
C SER A 216 -39.09 -12.44 -51.05
N GLU A 217 -40.14 -11.62 -50.82
CA GLU A 217 -41.55 -11.91 -50.38
C GLU A 217 -41.87 -13.13 -49.47
N GLU A 218 -42.89 -13.16 -48.58
CA GLU A 218 -44.07 -12.29 -48.32
C GLU A 218 -43.83 -11.33 -47.08
N ILE A 219 -44.66 -10.35 -46.63
CA ILE A 219 -46.12 -9.98 -46.73
C ILE A 219 -47.01 -11.00 -45.91
N ILE A 220 -48.24 -10.85 -45.37
CA ILE A 220 -49.49 -10.02 -45.53
C ILE A 220 -50.21 -9.73 -44.17
N GLU A 221 -50.50 -8.44 -43.91
CA GLU A 221 -51.74 -7.77 -43.38
C GLU A 221 -52.36 -8.13 -41.98
N GLU A 222 -53.25 -7.34 -41.35
CA GLU A 222 -54.09 -6.20 -41.79
C GLU A 222 -54.32 -5.13 -40.68
N GLU A 223 -54.48 -3.88 -41.11
CA GLU A 223 -55.18 -2.64 -40.64
C GLU A 223 -56.07 -2.60 -39.33
N LYS A 224 -56.68 -1.51 -38.82
CA LYS A 224 -56.89 -0.05 -39.09
C LYS A 224 -57.45 0.61 -37.77
N THR A 225 -57.58 1.92 -37.48
CA THR A 225 -57.23 3.25 -38.08
C THR A 225 -57.13 4.28 -36.91
N GLU A 226 -56.66 5.51 -37.16
CA GLU A 226 -57.11 6.72 -36.43
C GLU A 226 -57.86 7.67 -37.39
N GLU A 227 -58.86 8.42 -36.90
CA GLU A 227 -59.42 9.60 -37.60
C GLU A 227 -60.05 10.59 -36.60
N VAL A 228 -60.28 11.86 -37.00
CA VAL A 228 -60.36 13.01 -36.07
C VAL A 228 -61.52 13.99 -36.36
N SER A 229 -62.25 14.44 -35.34
CA SER A 229 -63.07 15.67 -35.27
C SER A 229 -63.44 15.94 -33.79
N ALA A 230 -63.40 17.15 -33.18
CA ALA A 230 -63.88 18.50 -33.54
C ALA A 230 -65.42 18.66 -33.39
N GLU A 231 -65.98 19.67 -32.71
CA GLU A 231 -65.42 20.68 -31.76
C GLU A 231 -66.58 21.35 -30.98
N VAL A 232 -66.36 21.76 -29.71
CA VAL A 232 -67.31 22.46 -28.79
C VAL A 232 -68.71 21.82 -28.63
N ILE A 233 -69.67 22.25 -27.80
CA ILE A 233 -69.80 23.19 -26.64
C ILE A 233 -70.56 22.40 -25.51
N GLU A 234 -70.97 22.87 -24.33
CA GLU A 234 -71.16 24.18 -23.66
C GLU A 234 -70.57 24.13 -22.21
N GLU A 235 -70.60 25.26 -21.47
CA GLU A 235 -70.47 25.28 -20.00
C GLU A 235 -71.86 25.42 -19.31
N VAL A 236 -71.91 25.16 -17.99
CA VAL A 236 -73.07 25.36 -17.09
C VAL A 236 -74.22 24.36 -17.34
N GLU A 237 -74.46 23.34 -16.50
CA GLU A 237 -74.97 23.47 -15.13
C GLU A 237 -74.52 22.36 -14.15
N THR A 238 -74.24 22.75 -12.89
CA THR A 238 -74.23 21.92 -11.66
C THR A 238 -73.36 20.64 -11.66
N PHE A 239 -72.23 20.58 -10.97
CA PHE A 239 -72.11 20.69 -9.50
C PHE A 239 -73.10 19.85 -8.65
N SER A 240 -73.69 18.78 -9.21
CA SER A 240 -74.75 18.00 -8.53
C SER A 240 -74.63 16.46 -8.51
N MET A 241 -73.41 15.89 -8.36
CA MET A 241 -73.26 14.53 -7.79
C MET A 241 -72.18 14.37 -6.70
N ALA A 242 -71.48 15.45 -6.32
CA ALA A 242 -70.55 15.46 -5.19
C ALA A 242 -71.26 15.49 -3.80
N ARG A 243 -72.34 14.71 -3.61
CA ARG A 243 -73.05 14.53 -2.32
C ARG A 243 -74.01 13.33 -2.28
N GLN A 244 -73.46 12.12 -2.38
CA GLN A 244 -73.99 10.98 -1.61
C GLN A 244 -72.98 10.61 -0.51
N ALA A 245 -73.47 10.12 0.63
CA ALA A 245 -72.69 9.95 1.86
C ALA A 245 -71.44 9.08 1.63
N THR A 246 -70.22 9.61 1.75
CA THR A 246 -69.48 9.82 3.02
C THR A 246 -69.34 8.57 3.91
N GLN A 247 -69.66 7.38 3.41
CA GLN A 247 -69.36 6.12 4.10
C GLN A 247 -68.01 5.58 3.62
N GLN A 248 -66.98 5.67 4.46
CA GLN A 248 -65.70 4.99 4.24
C GLN A 248 -65.85 3.50 4.62
N PRO A 249 -65.27 2.54 3.87
CA PRO A 249 -65.26 1.14 4.27
C PRO A 249 -64.49 0.99 5.59
N SER A 250 -65.13 0.34 6.56
CA SER A 250 -64.54 0.02 7.85
C SER A 250 -64.19 -1.46 7.90
N VAL A 251 -62.92 -1.82 7.76
CA VAL A 251 -62.47 -3.17 8.06
C VAL A 251 -62.47 -3.37 9.58
N VAL A 252 -63.11 -4.44 10.04
CA VAL A 252 -63.29 -4.79 11.46
C VAL A 252 -62.79 -6.21 11.69
N TYR A 253 -61.94 -6.41 12.69
CA TYR A 253 -61.24 -7.67 12.89
C TYR A 253 -60.89 -7.94 14.35
N SER A 254 -60.82 -9.21 14.71
CA SER A 254 -60.48 -9.70 16.05
C SER A 254 -59.66 -10.99 15.95
N THR A 255 -58.88 -11.28 17.00
CA THR A 255 -57.96 -12.43 17.05
C THR A 255 -58.17 -13.26 18.32
N HIS A 256 -58.05 -14.57 18.19
CA HIS A 256 -57.92 -15.49 19.32
C HIS A 256 -56.45 -15.62 19.69
N VAL A 257 -56.07 -15.13 20.87
CA VAL A 257 -54.70 -15.19 21.40
C VAL A 257 -54.59 -16.26 22.48
N GLN A 258 -53.55 -17.08 22.41
CA GLN A 258 -53.22 -18.10 23.41
C GLN A 258 -53.33 -17.52 24.83
N SER A 259 -54.06 -18.19 25.73
CA SER A 259 -54.30 -17.79 27.13
C SER A 259 -55.04 -16.46 27.35
N LYS A 260 -55.48 -15.75 26.29
CA LYS A 260 -56.34 -14.56 26.38
C LYS A 260 -57.73 -14.75 25.76
N GLY A 261 -57.89 -15.72 24.87
CA GLY A 261 -59.14 -15.93 24.14
C GLY A 261 -59.32 -14.94 22.99
N TRP A 262 -60.57 -14.74 22.56
CA TRP A 262 -60.93 -13.71 21.58
C TRP A 262 -60.76 -12.31 22.18
N LEU A 263 -59.87 -11.51 21.58
CA LEU A 263 -59.74 -10.09 21.86
C LEU A 263 -60.89 -9.28 21.22
N PRO A 264 -61.20 -8.06 21.73
CA PRO A 264 -62.21 -7.20 21.13
C PRO A 264 -61.99 -6.88 19.65
N ASP A 265 -63.08 -6.59 18.93
CA ASP A 265 -63.06 -6.09 17.56
C ASP A 265 -62.32 -4.75 17.47
N VAL A 266 -61.23 -4.70 16.70
CA VAL A 266 -60.51 -3.48 16.33
C VAL A 266 -60.84 -3.09 14.88
N LYS A 267 -60.43 -1.88 14.45
CA LYS A 267 -60.79 -1.33 13.14
C LYS A 267 -59.62 -0.63 12.45
N ASN A 268 -59.63 -0.64 11.11
CA ASN A 268 -58.90 0.29 10.24
C ASN A 268 -57.43 0.59 10.62
N GLY A 269 -56.60 -0.45 10.74
CA GLY A 269 -55.17 -0.33 11.01
C GLY A 269 -54.79 -0.35 12.49
N LEU A 270 -55.74 -0.39 13.42
CA LEU A 270 -55.45 -0.62 14.84
C LEU A 270 -54.93 -2.05 15.06
N THR A 271 -53.93 -2.21 15.91
CA THR A 271 -53.33 -3.51 16.23
C THR A 271 -54.31 -4.41 17.01
N THR A 272 -54.38 -5.70 16.66
CA THR A 272 -54.94 -6.74 17.55
C THR A 272 -53.97 -7.92 17.67
N GLY A 273 -53.97 -8.55 18.84
CA GLY A 273 -52.96 -9.53 19.25
C GLY A 273 -52.10 -9.01 20.42
N THR A 274 -50.85 -9.43 20.47
CA THR A 274 -49.85 -9.01 21.48
C THR A 274 -48.45 -8.97 20.86
N SER A 275 -47.80 -7.80 20.79
CA SER A 275 -46.34 -7.74 20.54
C SER A 275 -45.58 -7.93 21.87
N GLY A 276 -44.41 -8.56 21.84
CA GLY A 276 -43.51 -8.71 23.00
C GLY A 276 -43.92 -9.75 24.06
N GLU A 277 -45.22 -9.99 24.30
CA GLU A 277 -45.71 -10.95 25.31
C GLU A 277 -45.39 -12.43 25.01
N SER A 278 -44.81 -12.74 23.84
CA SER A 278 -44.51 -14.11 23.39
C SER A 278 -45.73 -15.04 23.27
N LYS A 279 -46.94 -14.49 23.10
CA LYS A 279 -48.19 -15.25 22.88
C LYS A 279 -48.50 -15.34 21.38
N ARG A 280 -48.97 -16.50 20.94
CA ARG A 280 -49.41 -16.73 19.55
C ARG A 280 -50.87 -16.29 19.33
N ILE A 281 -51.17 -15.85 18.12
CA ILE A 281 -52.51 -15.89 17.56
C ILE A 281 -52.77 -17.32 17.04
N GLU A 282 -53.98 -17.82 17.30
CA GLU A 282 -54.44 -19.19 16.97
C GLU A 282 -55.58 -19.17 15.93
N ALA A 283 -56.42 -18.14 15.96
CA ALA A 283 -57.47 -17.86 14.98
C ALA A 283 -57.74 -16.36 14.80
N LEU A 284 -58.42 -15.98 13.71
CA LEU A 284 -58.84 -14.61 13.43
C LEU A 284 -60.19 -14.53 12.70
N LYS A 285 -60.83 -13.36 12.76
CA LYS A 285 -62.07 -12.99 12.04
C LYS A 285 -61.90 -11.61 11.43
N VAL A 286 -62.41 -11.39 10.21
CA VAL A 286 -62.37 -10.11 9.48
C VAL A 286 -63.69 -9.88 8.75
N ARG A 287 -64.25 -8.67 8.80
CA ARG A 287 -65.37 -8.24 7.94
C ARG A 287 -65.18 -6.81 7.47
N ILE A 288 -65.90 -6.43 6.43
CA ILE A 288 -66.01 -5.03 5.99
C ILE A 288 -67.40 -4.53 6.36
N ASP A 289 -67.46 -3.51 7.21
CA ASP A 289 -68.68 -2.78 7.56
C ASP A 289 -68.72 -1.47 6.74
N GLY A 290 -69.91 -0.93 6.45
CA GLY A 290 -70.07 0.44 5.94
C GLY A 290 -69.95 0.66 4.42
N ILE A 291 -69.77 -0.38 3.60
CA ILE A 291 -70.03 -0.32 2.15
C ILE A 291 -70.91 -1.53 1.77
N LYS A 292 -72.03 -1.28 1.09
CA LYS A 292 -72.88 -2.36 0.57
C LYS A 292 -72.17 -3.08 -0.58
N ASP A 293 -72.28 -4.40 -0.64
CA ASP A 293 -71.71 -5.25 -1.68
C ASP A 293 -70.16 -5.19 -1.77
N LEU A 294 -69.51 -4.85 -0.65
CA LEU A 294 -68.08 -5.05 -0.37
C LEU A 294 -67.92 -6.07 0.77
N GLY A 295 -67.04 -7.05 0.60
CA GLY A 295 -66.74 -8.08 1.59
C GLY A 295 -65.27 -8.47 1.57
N VAL A 296 -64.93 -9.51 2.31
CA VAL A 296 -63.56 -10.03 2.44
C VAL A 296 -63.56 -11.56 2.48
N SER A 297 -62.54 -12.14 1.86
CA SER A 297 -62.19 -13.56 1.92
C SER A 297 -60.75 -13.70 2.42
N TYR A 298 -60.49 -14.64 3.33
CA TYR A 298 -59.18 -14.81 3.97
C TYR A 298 -58.87 -16.24 4.38
N SER A 299 -57.59 -16.58 4.38
CA SER A 299 -57.06 -17.84 4.88
C SER A 299 -55.86 -17.60 5.81
N THR A 300 -55.54 -18.65 6.57
CA THR A 300 -54.46 -18.68 7.55
C THR A 300 -53.58 -19.90 7.29
N HIS A 301 -52.26 -19.72 7.34
CA HIS A 301 -51.32 -20.83 7.42
C HIS A 301 -51.26 -21.26 8.89
N VAL A 302 -51.57 -22.52 9.22
CA VAL A 302 -51.58 -23.02 10.61
C VAL A 302 -50.49 -24.08 10.81
N GLN A 303 -49.81 -24.03 11.95
CA GLN A 303 -48.77 -24.99 12.34
C GLN A 303 -49.21 -26.44 12.10
N SER A 304 -48.41 -27.15 11.29
CA SER A 304 -48.62 -28.56 10.89
C SER A 304 -49.85 -28.85 10.02
N TYR A 305 -50.64 -27.83 9.64
CA TYR A 305 -51.78 -27.97 8.72
C TYR A 305 -51.62 -27.18 7.41
N GLY A 306 -50.68 -26.22 7.35
CA GLY A 306 -50.46 -25.41 6.15
C GLY A 306 -51.58 -24.38 5.93
N TRP A 307 -51.75 -23.92 4.69
CA TRP A 307 -52.83 -23.00 4.33
C TRP A 307 -54.21 -23.66 4.41
N LEU A 308 -55.04 -23.19 5.34
CA LEU A 308 -56.44 -23.59 5.43
C LEU A 308 -57.27 -23.03 4.26
N SER A 309 -58.41 -23.65 3.97
CA SER A 309 -59.36 -23.16 2.97
C SER A 309 -59.82 -21.73 3.29
N PRO A 310 -59.95 -20.83 2.30
CA PRO A 310 -60.44 -19.47 2.54
C PRO A 310 -61.86 -19.45 3.11
N VAL A 311 -62.09 -18.57 4.09
CA VAL A 311 -63.40 -18.26 4.66
C VAL A 311 -63.77 -16.82 4.35
N SER A 312 -65.05 -16.46 4.49
CA SER A 312 -65.55 -15.11 4.19
C SER A 312 -66.20 -14.44 5.40
N ASN A 313 -66.17 -13.11 5.43
CA ASN A 313 -66.97 -12.21 6.28
C ASN A 313 -67.25 -12.73 7.70
N TYR A 314 -66.33 -12.48 8.63
CA TYR A 314 -66.42 -12.77 10.08
C TYR A 314 -66.47 -14.25 10.49
N THR A 315 -66.37 -15.17 9.54
CA THR A 315 -66.15 -16.61 9.80
C THR A 315 -64.76 -16.82 10.41
N MET A 316 -64.60 -17.78 11.32
CA MET A 316 -63.28 -18.08 11.92
C MET A 316 -62.33 -18.68 10.88
N SER A 317 -61.09 -18.17 10.80
CA SER A 317 -59.96 -18.85 10.15
C SER A 317 -58.86 -19.10 11.18
N GLY A 318 -58.29 -20.31 11.19
CA GLY A 318 -57.39 -20.81 12.22
C GLY A 318 -58.04 -21.92 13.05
N VAL A 319 -57.56 -22.13 14.28
CA VAL A 319 -58.08 -23.16 15.20
C VAL A 319 -58.25 -22.61 16.62
N GLU A 320 -59.14 -23.24 17.39
CA GLU A 320 -59.39 -22.92 18.81
C GLU A 320 -59.15 -24.17 19.67
N GLY A 321 -58.53 -24.03 20.84
CA GLY A 321 -58.22 -25.14 21.76
C GLY A 321 -57.06 -26.06 21.36
N GLU A 322 -56.80 -26.27 20.06
CA GLU A 322 -55.77 -27.20 19.53
C GLU A 322 -54.30 -26.81 19.83
N SER A 323 -54.06 -25.63 20.42
CA SER A 323 -52.73 -25.12 20.76
C SER A 323 -51.73 -24.91 19.59
N LYS A 324 -52.23 -24.80 18.36
CA LYS A 324 -51.44 -24.47 17.16
C LYS A 324 -51.38 -22.95 16.95
N ARG A 325 -50.25 -22.46 16.43
CA ARG A 325 -50.06 -21.06 16.02
C ARG A 325 -50.47 -20.83 14.56
N ILE A 326 -50.83 -19.58 14.24
CA ILE A 326 -50.83 -19.08 12.87
C ILE A 326 -49.40 -18.70 12.43
N GLU A 327 -49.06 -19.20 11.25
CA GLU A 327 -47.90 -19.02 10.36
C GLU A 327 -47.80 -17.65 9.69
N ALA A 328 -48.86 -17.40 8.93
CA ALA A 328 -49.05 -16.35 7.97
C ALA A 328 -50.55 -16.21 7.66
N ILE A 329 -50.94 -15.09 7.06
CA ILE A 329 -52.32 -14.78 6.68
C ILE A 329 -52.39 -14.34 5.22
N LYS A 330 -53.56 -14.47 4.61
CA LYS A 330 -53.84 -14.02 3.24
C LYS A 330 -55.26 -13.47 3.20
N ILE A 331 -55.45 -12.26 2.67
CA ILE A 331 -56.72 -11.53 2.72
C ILE A 331 -56.98 -10.84 1.38
N ASN A 332 -58.17 -11.00 0.82
CA ASN A 332 -58.59 -10.33 -0.41
C ASN A 332 -60.01 -9.78 -0.30
N LEU A 333 -60.31 -8.70 -1.02
CA LEU A 333 -61.66 -8.12 -1.06
C LEU A 333 -62.57 -8.92 -2.00
N THR A 334 -63.86 -8.93 -1.70
CA THR A 334 -64.90 -9.63 -2.47
C THR A 334 -66.15 -8.76 -2.65
N GLY A 335 -67.07 -9.18 -3.52
CA GLY A 335 -68.28 -8.44 -3.86
C GLY A 335 -68.08 -7.40 -4.97
N ALA A 336 -69.19 -6.84 -5.47
CA ALA A 336 -69.21 -5.96 -6.65
C ALA A 336 -68.42 -4.66 -6.47
N GLN A 337 -68.21 -4.22 -5.23
CA GLN A 337 -67.43 -3.02 -4.90
C GLN A 337 -65.93 -3.27 -4.76
N ALA A 338 -65.44 -4.52 -4.72
CA ALA A 338 -64.02 -4.83 -4.51
C ALA A 338 -63.08 -4.21 -5.56
N LYS A 339 -63.58 -3.95 -6.77
CA LYS A 339 -62.85 -3.22 -7.82
C LYS A 339 -62.48 -1.78 -7.44
N ASN A 340 -63.25 -1.14 -6.55
CA ASN A 340 -63.10 0.27 -6.16
C ASN A 340 -62.15 0.46 -4.95
N TYR A 341 -61.61 -0.62 -4.39
CA TYR A 341 -60.80 -0.60 -3.17
C TYR A 341 -59.60 -1.55 -3.24
N ASP A 342 -58.65 -1.35 -2.34
CA ASP A 342 -57.52 -2.23 -2.06
C ASP A 342 -57.47 -2.55 -0.56
N ILE A 343 -57.04 -3.76 -0.19
CA ILE A 343 -56.81 -4.16 1.20
C ILE A 343 -55.32 -4.40 1.45
N TYR A 344 -54.82 -3.77 2.52
CA TYR A 344 -53.46 -3.89 3.01
C TYR A 344 -53.46 -4.52 4.40
N TYR A 345 -52.55 -5.45 4.65
CA TYR A 345 -52.41 -6.11 5.96
C TYR A 345 -50.96 -6.49 6.23
N ARG A 346 -50.58 -6.48 7.51
CA ARG A 346 -49.27 -6.93 7.98
C ARG A 346 -49.40 -7.70 9.29
N VAL A 347 -48.33 -8.40 9.64
CA VAL A 347 -48.26 -9.22 10.86
C VAL A 347 -46.97 -8.95 11.64
N HIS A 348 -47.08 -9.02 12.97
CA HIS A 348 -45.95 -9.11 13.87
C HIS A 348 -45.59 -10.58 14.04
N ALA A 349 -44.46 -11.02 13.48
CA ALA A 349 -44.00 -12.40 13.56
C ALA A 349 -42.84 -12.56 14.56
N GLU A 350 -42.86 -13.64 15.34
CA GLU A 350 -41.83 -13.96 16.33
C GLU A 350 -40.42 -13.87 15.73
N LYS A 351 -39.53 -13.08 16.35
CA LYS A 351 -38.14 -12.79 15.92
C LYS A 351 -37.97 -12.04 14.59
N PHE A 352 -39.05 -11.77 13.86
CA PHE A 352 -39.05 -10.92 12.66
C PHE A 352 -39.61 -9.51 12.95
N GLY A 353 -40.41 -9.35 14.00
CA GLY A 353 -41.09 -8.09 14.30
C GLY A 353 -42.24 -7.83 13.33
N TRP A 354 -42.58 -6.56 13.10
CA TRP A 354 -43.54 -6.19 12.05
C TRP A 354 -42.93 -6.39 10.66
N LEU A 355 -43.52 -7.30 9.90
CA LEU A 355 -43.28 -7.42 8.46
C LEU A 355 -43.99 -6.29 7.70
N ASP A 356 -43.62 -6.12 6.42
CA ASP A 356 -44.22 -5.10 5.55
C ASP A 356 -45.69 -5.40 5.19
N TRP A 357 -46.38 -4.43 4.58
CA TRP A 357 -47.77 -4.58 4.18
C TRP A 357 -47.92 -5.41 2.90
N ALA A 358 -48.55 -6.57 3.02
CA ALA A 358 -49.10 -7.32 1.91
C ALA A 358 -50.36 -6.63 1.37
N LYS A 359 -50.61 -6.79 0.06
CA LYS A 359 -51.77 -6.26 -0.67
C LYS A 359 -52.59 -7.40 -1.28
N ASN A 360 -53.91 -7.29 -1.28
CA ASN A 360 -54.87 -8.06 -2.12
C ASN A 360 -54.49 -9.54 -2.40
N GLY A 361 -54.38 -10.38 -1.37
CA GLY A 361 -54.12 -11.82 -1.55
C GLY A 361 -52.65 -12.24 -1.62
N GLN A 362 -51.69 -11.32 -1.47
CA GLN A 362 -50.31 -11.65 -1.11
C GLN A 362 -50.26 -12.38 0.26
N SER A 363 -49.32 -13.29 0.48
CA SER A 363 -49.13 -13.87 1.81
C SER A 363 -48.52 -12.84 2.77
N ALA A 364 -48.83 -12.86 4.07
CA ALA A 364 -48.20 -12.01 5.08
C ALA A 364 -47.80 -12.84 6.31
N GLY A 365 -46.52 -12.85 6.70
CA GLY A 365 -46.00 -13.72 7.78
C GLY A 365 -44.85 -14.61 7.36
N THR A 366 -44.75 -15.80 7.95
CA THR A 366 -43.67 -16.74 7.65
C THR A 366 -44.20 -18.11 7.26
N GLU A 367 -43.52 -18.79 6.33
CA GLU A 367 -43.78 -20.18 5.96
C GLU A 367 -42.50 -21.01 6.09
N GLY A 368 -42.60 -22.21 6.69
CA GLY A 368 -41.45 -23.07 6.99
C GLY A 368 -40.56 -22.64 8.17
N MET A 369 -40.65 -21.38 8.65
CA MET A 369 -39.77 -20.83 9.70
C MET A 369 -40.07 -21.27 11.13
N ALA A 370 -41.21 -21.95 11.35
CA ALA A 370 -41.71 -22.30 12.67
C ALA A 370 -41.85 -21.11 13.65
N ARG A 371 -42.23 -19.93 13.15
CA ARG A 371 -42.53 -18.72 13.95
C ARG A 371 -44.03 -18.57 14.15
N ARG A 372 -44.45 -17.83 15.17
CA ARG A 372 -45.86 -17.45 15.37
C ARG A 372 -46.11 -16.03 14.87
N VAL A 373 -47.29 -15.80 14.30
CA VAL A 373 -47.94 -14.49 14.28
C VAL A 373 -48.39 -14.17 15.71
N GLU A 374 -48.03 -12.98 16.19
CA GLU A 374 -48.32 -12.50 17.55
C GLU A 374 -49.31 -11.32 17.53
N ALA A 375 -49.27 -10.47 16.50
CA ALA A 375 -50.23 -9.38 16.27
C ALA A 375 -50.48 -9.15 14.77
N ILE A 376 -51.60 -8.51 14.42
CA ILE A 376 -51.98 -8.17 13.03
C ILE A 376 -52.56 -6.76 12.93
N GLU A 377 -52.43 -6.15 11.75
CA GLU A 377 -53.08 -4.90 11.35
C GLU A 377 -53.66 -5.03 9.94
N ILE A 378 -54.84 -4.45 9.69
CA ILE A 378 -55.56 -4.52 8.42
C ILE A 378 -56.20 -3.17 8.12
N LYS A 379 -56.01 -2.64 6.91
CA LYS A 379 -56.58 -1.37 6.43
C LYS A 379 -57.14 -1.55 5.01
N VAL A 380 -58.27 -0.91 4.74
CA VAL A 380 -58.82 -0.76 3.38
C VAL A 380 -58.63 0.68 2.93
N VAL A 381 -58.30 0.87 1.65
CA VAL A 381 -58.13 2.17 0.98
C VAL A 381 -58.83 2.16 -0.38
N GLY A 382 -59.12 3.34 -0.94
CA GLY A 382 -59.61 3.45 -2.33
C GLY A 382 -58.64 2.86 -3.35
N LYS A 383 -59.12 2.47 -4.53
CA LYS A 383 -58.31 1.75 -5.53
C LYS A 383 -57.05 2.52 -5.91
N GLY A 384 -55.91 1.83 -5.93
CA GLY A 384 -54.61 2.45 -6.22
C GLY A 384 -54.03 3.29 -5.07
N GLY A 385 -54.76 3.45 -3.96
CA GLY A 385 -54.26 4.12 -2.76
C GLY A 385 -53.00 3.45 -2.19
N GLY A 386 -52.07 4.27 -1.69
CA GLY A 386 -50.80 3.82 -1.15
C GLY A 386 -50.94 2.94 0.10
N ALA A 387 -49.94 2.09 0.31
CA ALA A 387 -49.77 1.35 1.55
C ALA A 387 -49.43 2.30 2.72
N PRO A 388 -49.69 1.92 3.99
CA PRO A 388 -49.32 2.76 5.14
C PRO A 388 -47.80 2.93 5.33
N THR A 389 -47.02 1.90 5.01
CA THR A 389 -45.55 1.92 4.94
C THR A 389 -45.09 0.96 3.83
N ASN A 390 -43.81 0.55 3.81
CA ASN A 390 -43.23 -0.37 2.82
C ASN A 390 -44.02 -1.69 2.61
N THR A 391 -43.83 -2.31 1.44
CA THR A 391 -44.59 -3.46 0.92
C THR A 391 -43.69 -4.54 0.31
N GLN A 392 -42.42 -4.67 0.73
CA GLN A 392 -41.45 -5.59 0.11
C GLN A 392 -41.29 -6.87 0.96
N ASN A 393 -40.90 -6.72 2.22
CA ASN A 393 -40.63 -7.82 3.14
C ASN A 393 -41.90 -8.27 3.87
N HIS A 394 -43.01 -8.45 3.15
CA HIS A 394 -44.31 -8.79 3.75
C HIS A 394 -44.41 -10.28 4.12
N PHE A 395 -43.58 -11.14 3.50
CA PHE A 395 -43.60 -12.58 3.66
C PHE A 395 -42.17 -13.17 3.61
N VAL A 396 -41.90 -14.19 4.42
CA VAL A 396 -40.59 -14.87 4.45
C VAL A 396 -40.75 -16.40 4.42
N GLU A 397 -40.15 -17.02 3.41
CA GLU A 397 -40.19 -18.47 3.13
C GLU A 397 -38.81 -19.13 3.31
N THR A 398 -38.75 -20.42 3.64
CA THR A 398 -37.49 -21.16 3.79
C THR A 398 -36.68 -21.15 2.49
N PRO A 399 -35.44 -20.61 2.47
CA PRO A 399 -34.76 -20.33 1.22
C PRO A 399 -34.12 -21.57 0.58
N HIS A 400 -34.30 -21.68 -0.75
CA HIS A 400 -33.70 -22.76 -1.54
C HIS A 400 -32.33 -22.33 -2.08
N VAL A 401 -31.26 -22.81 -1.45
CA VAL A 401 -29.89 -22.73 -1.98
C VAL A 401 -29.58 -23.94 -2.86
N ALA A 402 -29.09 -23.69 -4.08
CA ALA A 402 -28.67 -24.67 -5.07
C ALA A 402 -27.26 -24.35 -5.57
N TYR A 403 -26.39 -25.35 -5.74
CA TYR A 403 -24.99 -25.12 -6.08
C TYR A 403 -24.32 -26.28 -6.82
N THR A 404 -23.29 -25.97 -7.59
CA THR A 404 -22.51 -26.92 -8.40
C THR A 404 -21.02 -26.55 -8.46
N SER A 405 -20.23 -27.54 -8.83
CA SER A 405 -18.77 -27.47 -9.00
C SER A 405 -18.40 -27.78 -10.45
N TYR A 406 -17.40 -27.08 -10.99
CA TYR A 406 -16.63 -27.57 -12.13
C TYR A 406 -15.49 -28.43 -11.60
N VAL A 407 -15.57 -29.74 -11.83
CA VAL A 407 -14.54 -30.70 -11.43
C VAL A 407 -13.54 -30.87 -12.56
N GLY A 408 -12.26 -30.61 -12.29
CA GLY A 408 -11.20 -30.66 -13.29
C GLY A 408 -11.12 -32.02 -13.99
N ASN A 409 -11.00 -31.98 -15.31
CA ASN A 409 -11.05 -33.15 -16.20
C ASN A 409 -12.40 -33.93 -16.11
N THR A 410 -13.52 -33.28 -15.78
CA THR A 410 -14.87 -33.89 -15.72
C THR A 410 -15.99 -32.91 -16.05
N GLY A 411 -15.82 -31.61 -15.76
CA GLY A 411 -16.77 -30.55 -16.11
C GLY A 411 -17.73 -30.18 -14.98
N TRP A 412 -18.76 -29.39 -15.32
CA TRP A 412 -19.84 -29.03 -14.40
C TRP A 412 -20.60 -30.26 -13.93
N GLN A 413 -20.84 -30.35 -12.62
CA GLN A 413 -21.64 -31.41 -12.00
C GLN A 413 -23.12 -31.00 -11.94
N ASN A 414 -24.01 -31.94 -11.61
CA ASN A 414 -25.40 -31.64 -11.32
C ASN A 414 -25.52 -30.64 -10.14
N ASN A 415 -26.52 -29.75 -10.19
CA ASN A 415 -26.87 -28.91 -9.06
C ASN A 415 -27.30 -29.77 -7.87
N VAL A 416 -26.76 -29.47 -6.69
CA VAL A 416 -27.17 -30.05 -5.41
C VAL A 416 -27.72 -28.95 -4.49
N THR A 417 -28.49 -29.31 -3.47
CA THR A 417 -29.20 -28.34 -2.61
C THR A 417 -28.88 -28.48 -1.13
N ASN A 418 -29.06 -27.38 -0.38
CA ASN A 418 -29.06 -27.24 1.08
C ASN A 418 -28.40 -28.39 1.90
N GLY A 419 -27.08 -28.51 1.80
CA GLY A 419 -26.27 -29.43 2.61
C GLY A 419 -25.83 -30.72 1.91
N ALA A 420 -26.29 -31.00 0.68
CA ALA A 420 -25.71 -32.06 -0.14
C ALA A 420 -24.26 -31.74 -0.58
N ILE A 421 -23.47 -32.76 -0.91
CA ILE A 421 -22.06 -32.59 -1.29
C ILE A 421 -21.98 -32.18 -2.76
N SER A 422 -21.23 -31.13 -3.08
CA SER A 422 -20.83 -30.79 -4.45
C SER A 422 -19.32 -31.01 -4.62
N GLY A 423 -18.91 -31.66 -5.71
CA GLY A 423 -17.53 -32.09 -5.94
C GLY A 423 -17.33 -33.60 -5.79
N THR A 424 -16.13 -34.02 -5.42
CA THR A 424 -15.79 -35.44 -5.22
C THR A 424 -15.05 -35.67 -3.89
N GLU A 425 -15.63 -36.48 -3.01
CA GLU A 425 -14.98 -36.92 -1.78
C GLU A 425 -14.10 -38.15 -2.06
N GLY A 426 -12.85 -38.16 -1.60
CA GLY A 426 -11.91 -39.29 -1.73
C GLY A 426 -11.35 -39.57 -3.14
N VAL A 427 -12.01 -39.14 -4.22
CA VAL A 427 -11.59 -39.42 -5.63
C VAL A 427 -10.40 -38.55 -6.11
N GLN A 428 -9.85 -37.70 -5.24
CA GLN A 428 -8.65 -36.87 -5.49
C GLN A 428 -8.72 -35.89 -6.67
N LYS A 429 -9.91 -35.60 -7.22
CA LYS A 429 -10.09 -34.56 -8.24
C LYS A 429 -10.12 -33.17 -7.59
N ARG A 430 -9.75 -32.16 -8.39
CA ARG A 430 -9.78 -30.73 -8.02
C ARG A 430 -11.11 -30.10 -8.45
N ILE A 431 -11.62 -29.16 -7.68
CA ILE A 431 -12.59 -28.17 -8.17
C ILE A 431 -11.81 -26.97 -8.72
N GLU A 432 -12.24 -26.44 -9.86
CA GLU A 432 -11.62 -25.30 -10.55
C GLU A 432 -12.51 -24.04 -10.54
N ALA A 433 -13.83 -24.25 -10.48
CA ALA A 433 -14.82 -23.20 -10.34
C ALA A 433 -16.07 -23.68 -9.59
N ILE A 434 -16.82 -22.74 -9.03
CA ILE A 434 -18.13 -22.97 -8.41
C ILE A 434 -19.19 -22.06 -9.02
N LYS A 435 -20.44 -22.49 -8.93
CA LYS A 435 -21.62 -21.65 -9.19
C LYS A 435 -22.67 -21.98 -8.14
N LEU A 436 -23.25 -20.95 -7.52
CA LEU A 436 -24.21 -21.08 -6.43
C LEU A 436 -25.32 -20.05 -6.60
N GLY A 437 -26.55 -20.47 -6.33
CA GLY A 437 -27.74 -19.64 -6.40
C GLY A 437 -28.62 -19.81 -5.16
N ILE A 438 -29.26 -18.73 -4.76
CA ILE A 438 -30.47 -18.76 -3.94
C ILE A 438 -31.66 -18.38 -4.83
N THR A 439 -32.72 -19.18 -4.75
CA THR A 439 -33.96 -18.99 -5.50
C THR A 439 -35.13 -18.90 -4.52
N THR A 440 -35.66 -17.68 -4.33
CA THR A 440 -36.87 -17.41 -3.52
C THR A 440 -37.62 -16.22 -4.09
N ASN A 441 -38.89 -16.06 -3.73
CA ASN A 441 -39.68 -14.85 -3.98
C ASN A 441 -39.42 -13.75 -2.93
N SER A 442 -38.40 -13.91 -2.07
CA SER A 442 -38.26 -13.17 -0.80
C SER A 442 -37.07 -12.20 -0.73
N GLY A 443 -36.52 -11.76 -1.87
CA GLY A 443 -35.44 -10.74 -1.87
C GLY A 443 -34.13 -11.16 -1.17
N LEU A 444 -33.96 -12.45 -0.86
CA LEU A 444 -32.71 -13.02 -0.37
C LEU A 444 -31.81 -13.42 -1.54
N SER A 445 -30.54 -13.03 -1.45
CA SER A 445 -29.50 -13.28 -2.44
C SER A 445 -28.19 -13.70 -1.73
N VAL A 446 -27.11 -13.85 -2.50
CA VAL A 446 -25.81 -14.34 -2.02
C VAL A 446 -24.69 -13.76 -2.90
N ARG A 447 -23.49 -13.61 -2.32
CA ARG A 447 -22.24 -13.43 -3.07
C ARG A 447 -21.16 -14.37 -2.53
N TYR A 448 -20.18 -14.73 -3.37
CA TYR A 448 -19.11 -15.64 -2.99
C TYR A 448 -17.78 -15.37 -3.72
N SER A 449 -16.69 -15.67 -3.03
CA SER A 449 -15.31 -15.53 -3.48
C SER A 449 -14.56 -16.83 -3.20
N ALA A 450 -13.77 -17.29 -4.17
CA ALA A 450 -12.89 -18.44 -4.03
C ALA A 450 -11.42 -18.02 -3.99
N HIS A 451 -10.61 -18.75 -3.23
CA HIS A 451 -9.16 -18.65 -3.27
C HIS A 451 -8.61 -19.56 -4.38
N LEU A 452 -8.09 -18.97 -5.44
CA LEU A 452 -7.56 -19.64 -6.64
C LEU A 452 -6.04 -19.84 -6.51
N GLN A 453 -5.57 -21.04 -6.86
CA GLN A 453 -4.14 -21.40 -6.86
C GLN A 453 -3.28 -20.34 -7.55
N LYS A 454 -2.22 -19.88 -6.86
CA LYS A 454 -1.30 -18.79 -7.26
C LYS A 454 -1.93 -17.40 -7.48
N ASN A 455 -3.26 -17.27 -7.47
CA ASN A 455 -3.96 -16.03 -7.78
C ASN A 455 -4.63 -15.37 -6.56
N GLY A 456 -4.73 -16.06 -5.41
CA GLY A 456 -5.29 -15.49 -4.19
C GLY A 456 -6.82 -15.51 -4.17
N TRP A 457 -7.42 -14.67 -3.33
CA TRP A 457 -8.87 -14.49 -3.26
C TRP A 457 -9.37 -13.74 -4.50
N MET A 458 -10.31 -14.33 -5.24
CA MET A 458 -10.95 -13.70 -6.40
C MET A 458 -12.00 -12.66 -5.97
N ASN A 459 -12.35 -11.74 -6.87
CA ASN A 459 -13.49 -10.84 -6.69
C ASN A 459 -14.79 -11.60 -6.36
N TRP A 460 -15.68 -10.94 -5.63
CA TRP A 460 -16.97 -11.52 -5.22
C TRP A 460 -17.92 -11.68 -6.42
N SER A 461 -18.22 -12.91 -6.81
CA SER A 461 -19.30 -13.20 -7.77
C SER A 461 -20.66 -13.11 -7.07
N PRO A 462 -21.66 -12.44 -7.66
CA PRO A 462 -23.03 -12.45 -7.16
C PRO A 462 -23.76 -13.75 -7.50
N ASN A 463 -24.98 -13.90 -6.97
CA ASN A 463 -25.93 -14.97 -7.20
C ASN A 463 -25.91 -15.52 -8.64
N ASN A 464 -25.66 -16.83 -8.80
CA ASN A 464 -25.60 -17.56 -10.07
C ASN A 464 -24.47 -17.19 -11.06
N VAL A 465 -23.49 -16.35 -10.68
CA VAL A 465 -22.31 -16.05 -11.51
C VAL A 465 -21.15 -16.99 -11.17
N ILE A 466 -20.38 -17.45 -12.16
CA ILE A 466 -19.26 -18.37 -11.94
C ILE A 466 -18.17 -17.68 -11.09
N ASN A 467 -17.49 -18.42 -10.20
CA ASN A 467 -16.28 -17.96 -9.52
C ASN A 467 -15.22 -19.08 -9.57
N GLY A 468 -13.99 -18.74 -9.95
CA GLY A 468 -12.98 -19.70 -10.42
C GLY A 468 -12.86 -19.75 -11.96
N LEU A 469 -11.92 -20.56 -12.47
CA LEU A 469 -11.58 -20.64 -13.89
C LEU A 469 -11.75 -22.08 -14.41
N PRO A 470 -12.93 -22.45 -14.94
CA PRO A 470 -13.25 -23.83 -15.32
C PRO A 470 -12.48 -24.26 -16.58
N GLY A 471 -11.70 -25.35 -16.49
CA GLY A 471 -10.90 -25.89 -17.59
C GLY A 471 -9.44 -25.44 -17.59
N GLU A 472 -9.11 -24.30 -16.97
CA GLU A 472 -7.77 -23.68 -16.95
C GLU A 472 -6.72 -24.41 -16.06
N GLY A 473 -7.02 -25.62 -15.58
CA GLY A 473 -6.12 -26.43 -14.74
C GLY A 473 -5.92 -25.93 -13.31
N LYS A 474 -6.22 -24.65 -13.02
CA LYS A 474 -6.07 -24.01 -11.70
C LYS A 474 -7.14 -24.51 -10.73
N ARG A 475 -6.72 -25.06 -9.59
CA ARG A 475 -7.63 -25.49 -8.51
C ARG A 475 -8.09 -24.31 -7.64
N LEU A 476 -9.25 -24.45 -7.02
CA LEU A 476 -9.62 -23.69 -5.82
C LEU A 476 -8.96 -24.31 -4.59
N GLU A 477 -8.77 -23.51 -3.53
CA GLU A 477 -8.12 -23.93 -2.27
C GLU A 477 -8.96 -23.56 -1.03
N ALA A 478 -9.73 -22.47 -1.11
CA ALA A 478 -10.65 -22.00 -0.06
C ALA A 478 -11.85 -21.22 -0.65
N LEU A 479 -12.88 -20.96 0.17
CA LEU A 479 -14.12 -20.25 -0.19
C LEU A 479 -14.56 -19.27 0.92
N LYS A 480 -15.25 -18.20 0.52
CA LYS A 480 -16.08 -17.31 1.37
C LYS A 480 -17.44 -17.13 0.70
N LEU A 481 -18.54 -17.26 1.45
CA LEU A 481 -19.91 -17.08 0.97
C LEU A 481 -20.67 -16.22 1.98
N GLU A 482 -21.46 -15.25 1.54
CA GLU A 482 -22.29 -14.43 2.42
C GLU A 482 -23.65 -14.10 1.78
N LEU A 483 -24.67 -13.95 2.62
CA LEU A 483 -26.02 -13.60 2.18
C LEU A 483 -26.15 -12.09 1.93
N THR A 484 -26.88 -11.74 0.89
CA THR A 484 -27.11 -10.35 0.47
C THR A 484 -28.59 -10.12 0.15
N GLY A 485 -28.98 -8.88 -0.13
CA GLY A 485 -30.37 -8.51 -0.35
C GLY A 485 -31.16 -8.29 0.96
N VAL A 486 -32.39 -7.80 0.82
CA VAL A 486 -33.19 -7.20 1.90
C VAL A 486 -33.49 -8.13 3.07
N ASN A 487 -33.55 -9.46 2.83
CA ASN A 487 -33.83 -10.45 3.86
C ASN A 487 -32.60 -11.19 4.40
N ALA A 488 -31.38 -10.84 3.99
CA ALA A 488 -30.14 -11.42 4.55
C ALA A 488 -30.03 -11.25 6.08
N GLY A 489 -30.66 -10.20 6.63
CA GLY A 489 -30.76 -9.96 8.06
C GLY A 489 -31.42 -11.09 8.87
N TYR A 490 -32.21 -11.96 8.25
CA TYR A 490 -33.00 -13.02 8.89
C TYR A 490 -32.43 -14.44 8.76
N PHE A 491 -31.29 -14.62 8.10
CA PHE A 491 -30.68 -15.93 7.84
C PHE A 491 -29.21 -15.99 8.22
N ASP A 492 -28.69 -17.21 8.37
CA ASP A 492 -27.26 -17.52 8.41
C ASP A 492 -26.94 -18.50 7.25
N ILE A 493 -25.84 -18.26 6.54
CA ILE A 493 -25.27 -19.22 5.58
C ILE A 493 -24.05 -19.91 6.22
N TYR A 494 -24.08 -21.23 6.26
CA TYR A 494 -23.01 -22.08 6.77
C TYR A 494 -22.43 -22.90 5.62
N TYR A 495 -21.11 -23.00 5.54
CA TYR A 495 -20.43 -23.78 4.50
C TYR A 495 -19.13 -24.39 4.99
N ARG A 496 -18.76 -25.52 4.40
CA ARG A 496 -17.48 -26.18 4.69
C ARG A 496 -16.87 -26.81 3.45
N VAL A 497 -15.58 -27.09 3.55
CA VAL A 497 -14.72 -27.58 2.47
C VAL A 497 -14.09 -28.92 2.84
N HIS A 498 -14.08 -29.85 1.88
CA HIS A 498 -13.19 -31.01 1.88
C HIS A 498 -11.90 -30.60 1.17
N ALA A 499 -10.83 -30.39 1.94
CA ALA A 499 -9.52 -29.99 1.42
C ALA A 499 -8.56 -31.20 1.40
N GLN A 500 -7.74 -31.28 0.36
CA GLN A 500 -6.68 -32.29 0.25
C GLN A 500 -5.79 -32.27 1.51
N LYS A 501 -5.42 -33.47 1.99
CA LYS A 501 -4.73 -33.75 3.27
C LYS A 501 -5.47 -33.39 4.58
N PHE A 502 -6.40 -32.44 4.58
CA PHE A 502 -7.20 -32.10 5.77
C PHE A 502 -8.52 -32.85 5.90
N GLY A 503 -9.10 -33.32 4.78
CA GLY A 503 -10.46 -33.86 4.76
C GLY A 503 -11.50 -32.76 4.94
N TRP A 504 -12.67 -33.09 5.52
CA TRP A 504 -13.67 -32.10 5.89
C TRP A 504 -13.19 -31.21 7.03
N LEU A 505 -12.95 -29.93 6.72
CA LEU A 505 -12.79 -28.89 7.73
C LEU A 505 -14.13 -28.51 8.36
N GLY A 506 -14.08 -27.70 9.42
CA GLY A 506 -15.27 -27.17 10.09
C GLY A 506 -16.12 -26.25 9.21
N TRP A 507 -17.30 -25.89 9.71
CA TRP A 507 -18.22 -24.97 9.04
C TRP A 507 -17.85 -23.53 9.32
N ALA A 508 -17.53 -22.79 8.27
CA ALA A 508 -17.55 -21.34 8.23
C ALA A 508 -19.01 -20.82 8.20
N ARG A 509 -19.17 -19.52 8.43
CA ARG A 509 -20.45 -18.82 8.43
C ARG A 509 -20.29 -17.40 7.88
N ASN A 510 -21.27 -16.88 7.13
CA ASN A 510 -21.44 -15.46 6.76
C ASN A 510 -20.10 -14.72 6.46
N GLY A 511 -19.40 -15.09 5.39
CA GLY A 511 -18.16 -14.43 4.94
C GLY A 511 -16.86 -14.93 5.59
N GLU A 512 -16.90 -15.68 6.70
CA GLU A 512 -15.72 -16.34 7.26
C GLU A 512 -15.08 -17.31 6.22
N PRO A 513 -13.76 -17.43 6.11
CA PRO A 513 -13.15 -18.34 5.14
C PRO A 513 -13.36 -19.83 5.53
N ALA A 514 -13.42 -20.71 4.52
CA ALA A 514 -13.41 -22.17 4.65
C ALA A 514 -12.40 -22.80 3.67
N GLY A 515 -11.58 -23.77 4.10
CA GLY A 515 -10.57 -24.41 3.23
C GLY A 515 -9.13 -24.18 3.67
N THR A 516 -8.20 -24.07 2.71
CA THR A 516 -6.77 -23.85 2.99
C THR A 516 -6.17 -22.69 2.23
N GLU A 517 -5.25 -21.94 2.85
CA GLU A 517 -4.47 -20.88 2.22
C GLU A 517 -2.97 -21.10 2.50
N GLY A 518 -2.10 -20.86 1.50
CA GLY A 518 -0.64 -21.02 1.61
C GLY A 518 -0.12 -22.48 1.60
N TYR A 519 -0.95 -23.47 1.91
CA TYR A 519 -0.57 -24.90 1.85
C TYR A 519 -0.49 -25.46 0.41
N GLY A 520 -1.14 -24.81 -0.56
CA GLY A 520 -1.20 -25.30 -1.94
C GLY A 520 -2.02 -26.58 -2.11
N TYR A 521 -2.99 -26.83 -1.23
CA TYR A 521 -3.87 -27.99 -1.25
C TYR A 521 -5.18 -27.66 -1.96
N ARG A 522 -5.65 -28.57 -2.83
CA ARG A 522 -6.91 -28.37 -3.57
C ARG A 522 -8.14 -28.52 -2.67
N LEU A 523 -9.17 -27.79 -3.03
CA LEU A 523 -10.57 -28.06 -2.70
C LEU A 523 -11.06 -29.23 -3.57
N GLU A 524 -11.63 -30.26 -2.94
CA GLU A 524 -12.12 -31.48 -3.61
C GLU A 524 -13.65 -31.56 -3.60
N ALA A 525 -14.28 -31.08 -2.53
CA ALA A 525 -15.73 -30.95 -2.40
C ALA A 525 -16.11 -29.82 -1.42
N TYR A 526 -17.38 -29.37 -1.46
CA TYR A 526 -17.95 -28.45 -0.49
C TYR A 526 -19.43 -28.73 -0.20
N GLN A 527 -19.92 -28.18 0.92
CA GLN A 527 -21.33 -28.20 1.33
C GLN A 527 -21.76 -26.80 1.76
N VAL A 528 -23.01 -26.42 1.48
CA VAL A 528 -23.60 -25.13 1.87
C VAL A 528 -25.00 -25.33 2.41
N LYS A 529 -25.32 -24.69 3.53
CA LYS A 529 -26.65 -24.66 4.14
C LYS A 529 -27.07 -23.23 4.41
N VAL A 530 -28.34 -22.92 4.18
CA VAL A 530 -28.96 -21.67 4.65
C VAL A 530 -30.03 -22.02 5.68
N VAL A 531 -29.99 -21.35 6.82
CA VAL A 531 -30.89 -21.60 7.96
C VAL A 531 -31.42 -20.29 8.55
N PRO A 532 -32.58 -20.27 9.23
CA PRO A 532 -33.05 -19.09 9.94
C PRO A 532 -32.01 -18.62 10.97
N LYS A 533 -31.80 -17.32 11.08
CA LYS A 533 -30.71 -16.74 11.89
C LYS A 533 -30.82 -17.12 13.36
N GLY A 534 -29.66 -17.43 13.96
CA GLY A 534 -29.61 -17.92 15.34
C GLY A 534 -30.16 -19.34 15.52
N THR A 535 -30.30 -20.12 14.45
CA THR A 535 -30.45 -21.57 14.56
C THR A 535 -29.16 -22.16 15.12
N TRP A 536 -29.26 -23.00 16.17
CA TRP A 536 -28.10 -23.71 16.71
C TRP A 536 -27.50 -24.65 15.66
N PHE A 537 -26.20 -24.50 15.42
CA PHE A 537 -25.48 -25.22 14.36
C PHE A 537 -24.14 -25.72 14.90
N ASN A 538 -23.90 -27.03 14.87
CA ASN A 538 -22.61 -27.59 15.25
C ASN A 538 -21.59 -27.30 14.15
N ARG A 539 -20.63 -26.40 14.44
CA ARG A 539 -19.62 -25.96 13.48
C ARG A 539 -18.44 -26.94 13.32
N GLY A 540 -18.24 -27.86 14.27
CA GLY A 540 -17.03 -28.71 14.31
C GLY A 540 -15.76 -27.90 14.60
N ASP A 541 -14.62 -28.42 14.15
CA ASP A 541 -13.30 -27.83 14.39
C ASP A 541 -12.99 -26.62 13.48
N LYS A 542 -11.70 -26.31 13.28
CA LYS A 542 -11.22 -25.18 12.47
C LYS A 542 -11.75 -25.27 11.02
N ALA A 543 -12.50 -24.26 10.59
CA ALA A 543 -13.08 -24.18 9.24
C ALA A 543 -12.05 -23.86 8.14
N PHE A 544 -10.98 -23.16 8.50
CA PHE A 544 -9.98 -22.66 7.56
C PHE A 544 -8.57 -22.71 8.13
N ALA A 545 -7.64 -23.30 7.39
CA ALA A 545 -6.24 -23.42 7.75
C ALA A 545 -5.37 -22.57 6.81
N LYS A 546 -4.89 -21.42 7.31
CA LYS A 546 -3.84 -20.62 6.69
C LYS A 546 -2.48 -21.06 7.18
N LYS A 547 -1.53 -21.20 6.25
CA LYS A 547 -0.12 -21.48 6.52
C LYS A 547 0.60 -20.20 6.98
N ASP A 548 1.52 -20.31 7.93
CA ASP A 548 2.36 -19.20 8.33
C ASP A 548 3.30 -18.76 7.19
N LYS A 549 3.57 -17.45 7.11
CA LYS A 549 4.48 -16.89 6.09
C LYS A 549 5.94 -17.13 6.51
N THR A 550 6.75 -17.58 5.55
CA THR A 550 8.22 -17.58 5.62
C THR A 550 8.71 -16.25 6.19
N SER A 551 9.47 -16.28 7.29
CA SER A 551 9.79 -15.08 8.07
C SER A 551 11.10 -15.17 8.84
N VAL A 552 11.67 -14.03 9.23
CA VAL A 552 12.86 -13.94 10.08
C VAL A 552 12.51 -13.47 11.49
N VAL A 553 13.07 -14.15 12.49
CA VAL A 553 12.91 -13.87 13.93
C VAL A 553 14.30 -13.65 14.54
N TYR A 554 14.48 -12.64 15.38
CA TYR A 554 15.79 -12.25 15.91
C TYR A 554 15.71 -11.62 17.30
N SER A 555 16.74 -11.86 18.11
CA SER A 555 16.91 -11.25 19.43
C SER A 555 18.34 -10.70 19.58
N THR A 556 18.49 -9.66 20.40
CA THR A 556 19.78 -9.05 20.72
C THR A 556 20.06 -9.13 22.22
N HIS A 557 21.33 -9.34 22.57
CA HIS A 557 21.82 -9.25 23.94
C HIS A 557 22.33 -7.82 24.18
N VAL A 558 21.55 -7.02 24.92
CA VAL A 558 21.84 -5.62 25.22
C VAL A 558 22.54 -5.49 26.57
N GLN A 559 23.57 -4.65 26.64
CA GLN A 559 24.31 -4.36 27.87
C GLN A 559 23.37 -4.01 29.04
N LYS A 560 23.54 -4.68 30.18
CA LYS A 560 22.71 -4.58 31.41
C LYS A 560 21.27 -5.08 31.32
N LEU A 561 20.72 -5.30 30.13
CA LEU A 561 19.35 -5.84 29.96
C LEU A 561 19.34 -7.36 29.72
N GLY A 562 20.43 -7.89 29.14
CA GLY A 562 20.49 -9.29 28.71
C GLY A 562 19.85 -9.48 27.34
N TRP A 563 19.38 -10.69 27.06
CA TRP A 563 18.58 -10.99 25.86
C TRP A 563 17.22 -10.30 25.94
N LEU A 564 16.84 -9.61 24.87
CA LEU A 564 15.49 -9.08 24.70
C LEU A 564 14.53 -10.14 24.15
N GLU A 565 13.22 -9.91 24.27
CA GLU A 565 12.22 -10.70 23.56
C GLU A 565 12.47 -10.69 22.04
N PRO A 566 12.24 -11.80 21.31
CA PRO A 566 12.51 -11.85 19.88
C PRO A 566 11.56 -10.96 19.05
N SER A 567 12.15 -10.11 18.21
CA SER A 567 11.43 -9.37 17.17
C SER A 567 11.29 -10.21 15.89
N LYS A 568 10.39 -9.80 15.00
CA LYS A 568 10.07 -10.47 13.73
C LYS A 568 9.98 -9.46 12.58
N ASP A 569 10.43 -9.85 11.39
CA ASP A 569 10.22 -9.17 10.08
C ASP A 569 10.13 -7.62 10.14
N GLY A 570 11.20 -6.96 10.59
CA GLY A 570 11.29 -5.50 10.61
C GLY A 570 10.85 -4.81 11.90
N ALA A 571 10.35 -5.54 12.90
CA ALA A 571 10.21 -4.97 14.24
C ALA A 571 11.60 -4.70 14.84
N ILE A 572 11.86 -3.48 15.31
CA ILE A 572 13.16 -3.09 15.88
C ILE A 572 13.54 -4.03 17.05
N ASN A 573 14.81 -4.40 17.18
CA ASN A 573 15.32 -5.10 18.37
C ASN A 573 16.60 -4.43 18.89
N GLY A 574 16.69 -4.18 20.19
CA GLY A 574 17.78 -3.46 20.84
C GLY A 574 17.29 -2.21 21.59
N THR A 575 18.07 -1.13 21.56
CA THR A 575 17.71 0.18 22.12
C THR A 575 18.18 1.31 21.23
N GLN A 576 17.45 2.42 21.22
CA GLN A 576 17.87 3.68 20.60
C GLN A 576 18.16 4.71 21.70
N GLU A 577 19.24 5.48 21.55
CA GLU A 577 19.63 6.66 22.37
C GLU A 577 19.94 6.43 23.86
N ARG A 578 19.54 5.28 24.43
CA ARG A 578 19.81 4.87 25.81
C ARG A 578 21.29 4.57 26.10
N SER A 579 22.16 4.67 25.10
CA SER A 579 23.62 4.48 25.19
C SER A 579 24.06 3.09 25.69
N LEU A 580 23.23 2.07 25.47
CA LEU A 580 23.57 0.67 25.72
C LEU A 580 24.05 0.03 24.40
N ARG A 581 25.06 -0.84 24.48
CA ARG A 581 25.53 -1.58 23.29
C ARG A 581 24.79 -2.90 23.11
N LEU A 582 24.74 -3.36 21.87
CA LEU A 582 24.60 -4.78 21.58
C LEU A 582 25.93 -5.49 21.88
N GLU A 583 25.86 -6.69 22.46
CA GLU A 583 27.03 -7.52 22.79
C GLU A 583 27.00 -8.86 22.02
N ALA A 584 25.80 -9.37 21.72
CA ALA A 584 25.55 -10.52 20.86
C ALA A 584 24.14 -10.44 20.21
N LEU A 585 23.87 -11.31 19.25
CA LEU A 585 22.54 -11.48 18.63
C LEU A 585 22.30 -12.92 18.16
N THR A 586 21.03 -13.29 17.96
CA THR A 586 20.56 -14.51 17.30
C THR A 586 19.57 -14.16 16.20
N ILE A 587 19.55 -14.92 15.11
CA ILE A 587 18.65 -14.76 13.96
C ILE A 587 18.25 -16.16 13.47
N ALA A 588 16.96 -16.41 13.31
CA ALA A 588 16.44 -17.67 12.79
C ALA A 588 15.34 -17.43 11.76
N LEU A 589 15.19 -18.36 10.82
CA LEU A 589 14.07 -18.43 9.92
C LEU A 589 12.94 -19.26 10.54
N ASN A 590 11.70 -18.80 10.36
CA ASN A 590 10.52 -19.64 10.52
C ASN A 590 10.00 -19.96 9.11
N HIS A 591 10.24 -21.20 8.66
CA HIS A 591 9.94 -21.68 7.32
C HIS A 591 9.82 -23.21 7.28
N ASP A 592 9.00 -23.71 6.37
CA ASP A 592 8.80 -25.15 6.11
C ASP A 592 8.57 -25.45 4.60
N ARG A 593 8.67 -24.43 3.74
CA ARG A 593 8.39 -24.49 2.30
C ARG A 593 9.63 -24.70 1.43
N TYR A 594 10.78 -24.28 1.92
CA TYR A 594 12.06 -24.23 1.19
C TYR A 594 13.19 -24.69 2.12
N SER A 595 14.20 -25.33 1.55
CA SER A 595 15.45 -25.70 2.23
C SER A 595 16.46 -24.53 2.31
N GLY A 596 17.44 -24.61 3.22
CA GLY A 596 18.47 -23.59 3.43
C GLY A 596 18.30 -22.79 4.74
N ASP A 597 19.41 -22.21 5.22
CA ASP A 597 19.49 -21.47 6.48
C ASP A 597 19.60 -19.94 6.25
N ILE A 598 19.48 -19.19 7.36
CA ILE A 598 20.01 -17.83 7.48
C ILE A 598 21.37 -17.88 8.18
N THR A 599 22.39 -17.28 7.56
CA THR A 599 23.78 -17.26 8.02
C THR A 599 24.21 -15.84 8.37
N TYR A 600 24.95 -15.65 9.46
CA TYR A 600 25.30 -14.31 9.93
C TYR A 600 26.60 -14.26 10.74
N SER A 601 27.29 -13.12 10.64
CA SER A 601 28.53 -12.80 11.34
C SER A 601 28.46 -11.39 11.92
N THR A 602 29.19 -11.16 13.01
CA THR A 602 29.28 -9.87 13.69
C THR A 602 30.74 -9.42 13.80
N HIS A 603 30.99 -8.11 13.66
CA HIS A 603 32.26 -7.49 13.99
C HIS A 603 32.27 -7.12 15.47
N VAL A 604 33.08 -7.81 16.27
CA VAL A 604 33.15 -7.66 17.72
C VAL A 604 34.40 -6.84 18.09
N GLN A 605 34.24 -5.88 19.00
CA GLN A 605 35.33 -5.02 19.49
C GLN A 605 36.58 -5.83 19.89
N LYS A 606 37.74 -5.49 19.30
CA LYS A 606 39.06 -6.17 19.41
C LYS A 606 39.15 -7.58 18.84
N ASN A 607 38.03 -8.23 18.50
CA ASN A 607 38.00 -9.56 17.92
C ASN A 607 37.94 -9.55 16.39
N GLY A 608 37.42 -8.47 15.79
CA GLY A 608 37.16 -8.40 14.35
C GLY A 608 35.85 -9.10 13.96
N TRP A 609 35.70 -9.41 12.67
CA TRP A 609 34.65 -10.32 12.18
C TRP A 609 34.87 -11.73 12.75
N ILE A 610 33.87 -12.26 13.47
CA ILE A 610 33.90 -13.65 13.93
C ILE A 610 33.37 -14.61 12.86
N ASN A 611 33.64 -15.91 12.99
CA ASN A 611 33.12 -16.92 12.08
C ASN A 611 31.58 -16.83 11.95
N PRO A 612 31.01 -16.96 10.73
CA PRO A 612 29.56 -17.02 10.54
C PRO A 612 28.92 -18.18 11.32
N VAL A 613 27.69 -17.97 11.75
CA VAL A 613 26.83 -18.97 12.40
C VAL A 613 25.47 -19.03 11.70
N SER A 614 24.74 -20.13 11.84
CA SER A 614 23.42 -20.34 11.21
C SER A 614 22.29 -20.31 12.24
N ASN A 615 21.09 -19.99 11.75
CA ASN A 615 19.77 -20.35 12.30
C ASN A 615 19.70 -20.52 13.84
N GLY A 616 19.63 -19.40 14.56
CA GLY A 616 19.41 -19.32 16.01
C GLY A 616 20.67 -19.38 16.88
N ALA A 617 21.84 -19.70 16.32
CA ALA A 617 23.10 -19.69 17.05
C ALA A 617 23.56 -18.27 17.45
N VAL A 618 24.31 -18.15 18.55
CA VAL A 618 24.76 -16.84 19.06
C VAL A 618 25.93 -16.30 18.24
N SER A 619 25.78 -15.10 17.69
CA SER A 619 26.87 -14.32 17.09
C SER A 619 27.21 -13.12 17.99
N GLY A 620 28.45 -13.05 18.47
CA GLY A 620 28.94 -12.01 19.38
C GLY A 620 29.55 -12.60 20.65
N THR A 621 29.50 -11.87 21.76
CA THR A 621 30.01 -12.31 23.08
C THR A 621 29.06 -11.89 24.19
N THR A 622 28.66 -12.81 25.06
CA THR A 622 27.90 -12.50 26.29
C THR A 622 28.85 -12.45 27.49
N GLY A 623 28.67 -11.47 28.38
CA GLY A 623 29.48 -11.32 29.61
C GLY A 623 30.90 -10.76 29.45
N GLU A 624 31.52 -10.83 28.26
CA GLU A 624 32.86 -10.28 28.00
C GLU A 624 32.94 -8.74 27.95
N ALA A 625 31.80 -8.05 28.06
CA ALA A 625 31.66 -6.60 28.03
C ALA A 625 32.17 -5.90 26.74
N LYS A 626 32.33 -6.67 25.65
CA LYS A 626 32.64 -6.16 24.29
C LYS A 626 31.35 -5.74 23.58
N ARG A 627 31.45 -4.72 22.73
CA ARG A 627 30.36 -4.31 21.83
C ARG A 627 30.42 -5.04 20.49
N LEU A 628 29.27 -5.17 19.84
CA LEU A 628 29.18 -5.28 18.39
C LEU A 628 29.43 -3.90 17.76
N GLU A 629 30.11 -3.87 16.63
CA GLU A 629 30.38 -2.66 15.83
C GLU A 629 29.77 -2.74 14.44
N ALA A 630 29.60 -3.93 13.86
CA ALA A 630 28.96 -4.17 12.56
C ALA A 630 28.41 -5.62 12.47
N LEU A 631 27.60 -5.92 11.45
CA LEU A 631 27.07 -7.25 11.16
C LEU A 631 26.89 -7.52 9.64
N LYS A 632 26.79 -8.80 9.27
CA LYS A 632 26.46 -9.31 7.93
C LYS A 632 25.47 -10.46 8.07
N ILE A 633 24.45 -10.53 7.22
CA ILE A 633 23.41 -11.57 7.23
C ILE A 633 23.13 -12.00 5.79
N ASN A 634 23.09 -13.30 5.52
CA ASN A 634 22.83 -13.86 4.20
C ASN A 634 21.88 -15.06 4.28
N LEU A 635 21.31 -15.46 3.15
CA LEU A 635 20.53 -16.69 2.99
C LEU A 635 21.33 -17.71 2.19
N ASP A 636 21.12 -19.00 2.44
CA ASP A 636 21.65 -20.08 1.61
C ASP A 636 20.54 -21.03 1.10
N GLY A 637 20.97 -22.15 0.50
CA GLY A 637 20.09 -23.20 -0.01
C GLY A 637 19.08 -22.74 -1.07
N GLU A 638 17.84 -23.21 -0.92
CA GLU A 638 16.71 -22.94 -1.82
C GLU A 638 16.00 -21.64 -1.46
N ILE A 639 15.88 -21.30 -0.17
CA ILE A 639 15.23 -20.06 0.27
C ILE A 639 15.91 -18.80 -0.32
N ALA A 640 17.23 -18.82 -0.48
CA ALA A 640 17.99 -17.75 -1.13
C ALA A 640 17.59 -17.49 -2.61
N GLN A 641 16.90 -18.43 -3.27
CA GLN A 641 16.39 -18.27 -4.64
C GLN A 641 15.05 -17.50 -4.66
N TYR A 642 14.28 -17.56 -3.58
CA TYR A 642 12.95 -16.97 -3.47
C TYR A 642 12.90 -15.71 -2.60
N TYR A 643 13.84 -15.54 -1.67
CA TYR A 643 13.87 -14.41 -0.73
C TYR A 643 15.21 -13.68 -0.77
N ASP A 644 15.16 -12.44 -0.30
CA ASP A 644 16.29 -11.59 0.04
C ASP A 644 16.16 -11.18 1.52
N VAL A 645 17.29 -11.08 2.22
CA VAL A 645 17.34 -10.57 3.59
C VAL A 645 17.90 -9.15 3.59
N TYR A 646 17.11 -8.21 4.08
CA TYR A 646 17.43 -6.78 4.20
C TYR A 646 17.62 -6.43 5.67
N TYR A 647 18.60 -5.59 5.99
CA TYR A 647 18.88 -5.21 7.36
C TYR A 647 19.54 -3.84 7.47
N ARG A 648 19.25 -3.13 8.57
CA ARG A 648 19.95 -1.90 8.97
C ARG A 648 20.29 -1.93 10.45
N THR A 649 21.17 -1.02 10.87
CA THR A 649 21.64 -0.93 12.26
C THR A 649 21.58 0.50 12.77
N TYR A 650 21.20 0.66 14.05
CA TYR A 650 21.29 1.92 14.76
C TYR A 650 22.65 1.99 15.44
N VAL A 651 23.46 2.99 15.07
CA VAL A 651 24.86 3.14 15.46
C VAL A 651 25.06 4.40 16.28
N GLN A 652 25.81 4.27 17.39
CA GLN A 652 26.19 5.42 18.22
C GLN A 652 26.80 6.56 17.37
N THR A 653 26.27 7.77 17.52
CA THR A 653 26.63 9.01 16.77
C THR A 653 26.14 9.11 15.33
N PHE A 654 25.62 8.03 14.72
CA PHE A 654 25.13 8.07 13.33
C PHE A 654 23.63 7.81 13.20
N GLY A 655 22.96 7.31 14.25
CA GLY A 655 21.55 6.93 14.19
C GLY A 655 21.36 5.67 13.34
N TRP A 656 20.21 5.55 12.67
CA TRP A 656 20.00 4.49 11.68
C TRP A 656 20.89 4.71 10.46
N LEU A 657 21.71 3.72 10.14
CA LEU A 657 22.37 3.62 8.85
C LEU A 657 21.41 3.08 7.78
N GLY A 658 21.81 3.20 6.52
CA GLY A 658 21.04 2.70 5.37
C GLY A 658 20.87 1.18 5.34
N TRP A 659 20.11 0.69 4.37
CA TRP A 659 19.81 -0.74 4.24
C TRP A 659 20.94 -1.50 3.52
N ALA A 660 21.40 -2.57 4.16
CA ALA A 660 22.21 -3.62 3.58
C ALA A 660 21.32 -4.81 3.15
N LYS A 661 21.89 -5.67 2.29
CA LYS A 661 21.23 -6.86 1.73
C LYS A 661 22.22 -8.01 1.61
N ASN A 662 21.76 -9.26 1.77
CA ASN A 662 22.46 -10.51 1.40
C ASN A 662 24.01 -10.47 1.52
N GLY A 663 24.54 -10.43 2.74
CA GLY A 663 25.98 -10.50 3.03
C GLY A 663 26.73 -9.15 3.00
N MET A 664 26.12 -8.06 2.52
CA MET A 664 26.67 -6.71 2.65
C MET A 664 26.90 -6.33 4.12
N PRO A 665 27.95 -5.59 4.47
CA PRO A 665 28.11 -5.11 5.84
C PRO A 665 27.06 -4.06 6.20
N ALA A 666 26.67 -4.02 7.48
CA ALA A 666 25.93 -2.94 8.09
C ALA A 666 26.57 -2.55 9.44
N GLY A 667 26.76 -1.26 9.70
CA GLY A 667 27.35 -0.75 10.95
C GLY A 667 28.63 0.09 10.76
N SER A 668 29.55 0.00 11.72
CA SER A 668 30.67 0.93 11.92
C SER A 668 32.03 0.25 12.24
N GLU A 669 32.64 -0.42 11.26
CA GLU A 669 33.89 -1.19 11.48
C GLU A 669 35.11 -0.29 11.79
N GLY A 670 35.86 -0.60 12.86
CA GLY A 670 37.11 0.09 13.21
C GLY A 670 36.96 1.54 13.68
N LEU A 671 35.77 2.15 13.55
CA LEU A 671 35.44 3.51 14.02
C LEU A 671 35.21 3.59 15.54
N GLY A 672 35.19 2.45 16.22
CA GLY A 672 35.02 2.37 17.68
C GLY A 672 33.61 2.70 18.19
N LYS A 673 32.64 2.88 17.30
CA LYS A 673 31.22 3.08 17.61
C LYS A 673 30.54 1.73 17.85
N ARG A 674 29.50 1.72 18.68
CA ARG A 674 28.68 0.53 18.97
C ARG A 674 27.42 0.50 18.11
N LEU A 675 26.95 -0.72 17.82
CA LEU A 675 25.54 -0.94 17.54
C LEU A 675 24.73 -0.78 18.84
N GLU A 676 23.56 -0.15 18.76
CA GLU A 676 22.58 -0.10 19.85
C GLU A 676 21.28 -0.85 19.49
N SER A 677 20.93 -0.94 18.19
CA SER A 677 19.74 -1.66 17.70
C SER A 677 19.94 -2.23 16.28
N VAL A 678 19.11 -3.21 15.91
CA VAL A 678 19.02 -3.79 14.56
C VAL A 678 17.58 -3.84 14.06
N GLU A 679 17.41 -3.84 12.75
CA GLU A 679 16.15 -4.13 12.06
C GLU A 679 16.46 -5.10 10.90
N ILE A 680 15.70 -6.19 10.76
CA ILE A 680 15.94 -7.26 9.79
C ILE A 680 14.62 -7.69 9.17
N LYS A 681 14.50 -7.59 7.84
CA LYS A 681 13.30 -7.92 7.04
C LYS A 681 13.62 -9.03 6.05
N LEU A 682 12.73 -10.02 5.94
CA LEU A 682 12.81 -11.07 4.93
C LEU A 682 11.75 -10.79 3.85
N ILE A 683 12.19 -10.56 2.62
CA ILE A 683 11.33 -10.09 1.52
C ILE A 683 11.42 -11.07 0.34
N GLU A 684 10.27 -11.48 -0.20
CA GLU A 684 10.19 -12.38 -1.36
C GLU A 684 10.58 -11.61 -2.62
N LYS A 685 11.49 -12.16 -3.44
CA LYS A 685 12.04 -11.45 -4.61
C LYS A 685 10.93 -11.01 -5.57
N GLY A 686 11.08 -9.80 -6.12
CA GLY A 686 10.06 -9.15 -6.96
C GLY A 686 8.99 -8.35 -6.21
N HIS A 687 8.97 -8.38 -4.87
CA HIS A 687 8.16 -7.45 -4.07
C HIS A 687 8.92 -6.13 -3.81
N PRO A 688 8.20 -5.03 -3.48
CA PRO A 688 8.82 -3.79 -3.02
C PRO A 688 9.77 -4.01 -1.83
N ALA A 689 10.94 -3.39 -1.89
CA ALA A 689 12.00 -3.56 -0.90
C ALA A 689 12.75 -2.23 -0.66
N PRO A 690 13.43 -2.07 0.49
CA PRO A 690 14.18 -0.85 0.78
C PRO A 690 15.32 -0.60 -0.23
N LYS A 691 15.58 0.68 -0.54
CA LYS A 691 16.76 1.10 -1.31
C LYS A 691 18.04 0.69 -0.56
N VAL A 692 18.93 -0.02 -1.25
CA VAL A 692 20.18 -0.55 -0.69
C VAL A 692 21.36 0.32 -1.14
N SER A 693 22.26 0.66 -0.22
CA SER A 693 23.47 1.44 -0.50
C SER A 693 24.56 1.09 0.50
N ALA A 694 25.73 0.69 0.00
CA ALA A 694 26.86 0.25 0.84
C ALA A 694 27.46 1.39 1.67
N GLU A 695 27.53 2.61 1.11
CA GLU A 695 28.11 3.80 1.75
C GLU A 695 27.17 4.41 2.81
N GLU A 696 25.85 4.15 2.67
CA GLU A 696 24.83 4.49 3.65
C GLU A 696 24.71 3.44 4.75
N SER A 697 24.72 2.14 4.41
CA SER A 697 24.55 1.04 5.38
C SER A 697 25.76 0.79 6.27
N PHE A 698 26.95 1.13 5.78
CA PHE A 698 28.21 0.79 6.41
C PHE A 698 29.21 1.94 6.37
N LYS A 699 29.89 2.16 7.50
CA LYS A 699 30.98 3.12 7.63
C LYS A 699 32.18 2.40 8.23
N HIS A 700 33.38 2.65 7.72
CA HIS A 700 34.60 2.05 8.26
C HIS A 700 35.71 3.07 8.46
N ARG A 701 36.72 2.70 9.24
CA ARG A 701 37.96 3.47 9.34
C ARG A 701 38.73 3.36 8.02
N LYS A 702 38.72 4.43 7.23
CA LYS A 702 39.45 4.52 5.95
C LYS A 702 40.94 4.15 6.14
N THR A 703 41.47 3.36 5.22
CA THR A 703 42.80 2.74 5.30
C THR A 703 43.66 3.13 4.10
N VAL A 704 44.91 3.53 4.35
CA VAL A 704 45.86 4.03 3.33
C VAL A 704 46.99 3.04 3.15
N PHE A 705 47.24 2.60 1.92
CA PHE A 705 48.42 1.82 1.56
C PHE A 705 49.55 2.75 1.10
N LEU A 706 50.61 2.86 1.91
CA LEU A 706 51.83 3.59 1.57
C LEU A 706 52.86 2.64 0.94
N ASP A 707 53.06 2.75 -0.36
CA ASP A 707 54.15 2.05 -1.02
C ASP A 707 55.44 2.87 -0.96
N ILE A 708 56.49 2.30 -0.38
CA ILE A 708 57.78 2.97 -0.19
C ILE A 708 58.73 2.56 -1.32
N GLY A 709 58.89 3.43 -2.31
CA GLY A 709 59.63 3.15 -3.55
C GLY A 709 61.02 2.55 -3.33
N HIS A 710 61.43 1.64 -4.23
CA HIS A 710 62.70 0.91 -4.19
C HIS A 710 62.90 0.08 -2.89
N GLY A 711 64.12 -0.36 -2.57
CA GLY A 711 64.44 -1.08 -1.33
C GLY A 711 65.39 -2.27 -1.51
N GLY A 712 66.19 -2.57 -0.48
CA GLY A 712 67.12 -3.69 -0.47
C GLY A 712 68.19 -3.58 -1.58
N ALA A 713 68.15 -4.51 -2.53
CA ALA A 713 69.05 -4.54 -3.69
C ALA A 713 68.78 -3.43 -4.71
N ASP A 714 67.57 -2.86 -4.72
CA ASP A 714 67.21 -1.73 -5.58
C ASP A 714 67.40 -0.40 -4.81
N PRO A 715 68.35 0.47 -5.21
CA PRO A 715 68.62 1.72 -4.51
C PRO A 715 67.71 2.90 -4.94
N GLY A 716 67.00 2.78 -6.07
CA GLY A 716 66.45 3.92 -6.80
C GLY A 716 67.53 4.88 -7.30
N ALA A 717 67.19 6.16 -7.47
CA ALA A 717 68.15 7.20 -7.80
C ALA A 717 69.31 7.30 -6.78
N GLN A 718 70.54 7.56 -7.26
CA GLN A 718 71.74 7.67 -6.41
C GLN A 718 72.56 8.91 -6.78
N TYR A 719 72.49 9.95 -5.95
CA TYR A 719 73.17 11.23 -6.19
C TYR A 719 73.79 11.77 -4.90
N TYR A 720 74.98 12.37 -5.01
CA TYR A 720 75.73 12.99 -3.90
C TYR A 720 75.76 12.13 -2.61
N GLY A 721 76.09 10.84 -2.76
CA GLY A 721 76.18 9.88 -1.64
C GLY A 721 74.84 9.51 -0.99
N THR A 722 73.70 9.87 -1.58
CA THR A 722 72.36 9.64 -1.05
C THR A 722 71.58 8.73 -1.99
N LYS A 723 70.83 7.76 -1.45
CA LYS A 723 69.99 6.83 -2.22
C LYS A 723 68.52 7.14 -2.00
N GLU A 724 67.74 7.03 -3.05
CA GLU A 724 66.32 7.32 -3.04
C GLU A 724 65.55 6.43 -2.07
N LYS A 725 65.86 5.12 -2.05
CA LYS A 725 65.21 4.15 -1.15
C LYS A 725 65.29 4.52 0.33
N ASP A 726 66.31 5.28 0.72
CA ASP A 726 66.57 5.70 2.10
C ASP A 726 65.78 6.98 2.44
N LEU A 727 65.62 7.89 1.46
CA LEU A 727 64.74 9.07 1.57
C LEU A 727 63.26 8.67 1.58
N ASN A 728 62.85 7.79 0.65
CA ASN A 728 61.49 7.27 0.54
C ASN A 728 61.04 6.66 1.88
N LEU A 729 61.91 5.89 2.56
CA LEU A 729 61.60 5.29 3.87
C LEU A 729 61.58 6.31 5.01
N GLN A 730 62.44 7.33 5.00
CA GLN A 730 62.42 8.42 5.99
C GLN A 730 61.14 9.25 5.89
N ILE A 731 60.76 9.66 4.67
CA ILE A 731 59.57 10.46 4.40
C ILE A 731 58.30 9.64 4.67
N GLY A 732 58.25 8.39 4.20
CA GLY A 732 57.11 7.48 4.39
C GLY A 732 56.78 7.20 5.86
N ARG A 733 57.80 7.04 6.72
CA ARG A 733 57.60 6.88 8.18
C ARG A 733 57.02 8.14 8.85
N ARG A 734 57.27 9.34 8.31
CA ARG A 734 56.62 10.58 8.80
C ARG A 734 55.17 10.62 8.33
N ILE A 735 54.92 10.34 7.05
CA ILE A 735 53.57 10.32 6.45
C ILE A 735 52.68 9.30 7.19
N GLN A 736 53.18 8.09 7.43
CA GLN A 736 52.49 7.06 8.23
C GLN A 736 52.01 7.63 9.58
N ARG A 737 52.95 8.14 10.39
CA ARG A 737 52.69 8.69 11.72
C ARG A 737 51.67 9.83 11.70
N ASP A 738 51.67 10.66 10.67
CA ASP A 738 50.78 11.82 10.60
C ASP A 738 49.38 11.45 10.05
N LEU A 739 49.28 10.48 9.13
CA LEU A 739 48.02 9.84 8.73
C LEU A 739 47.36 9.08 9.89
N GLU A 740 48.14 8.33 10.67
CA GLU A 740 47.66 7.62 11.88
C GLU A 740 47.07 8.59 12.91
N LYS A 741 47.71 9.75 13.13
CA LYS A 741 47.17 10.84 13.97
C LYS A 741 45.92 11.48 13.38
N ALA A 742 45.82 11.58 12.06
CA ALA A 742 44.64 12.10 11.35
C ALA A 742 43.44 11.12 11.39
N GLY A 743 43.63 9.90 11.92
CA GLY A 743 42.58 8.91 12.13
C GLY A 743 42.56 7.77 11.12
N PHE A 744 43.39 7.81 10.07
CA PHE A 744 43.49 6.73 9.09
C PHE A 744 44.17 5.49 9.69
N ALA A 745 43.84 4.30 9.20
CA ALA A 745 44.73 3.15 9.34
C ALA A 745 45.78 3.20 8.21
N VAL A 746 46.99 2.71 8.46
CA VAL A 746 48.08 2.76 7.47
C VAL A 746 48.74 1.40 7.36
N ILE A 747 48.96 0.97 6.12
CA ILE A 747 49.68 -0.26 5.77
C ILE A 747 50.85 0.16 4.87
N MET A 748 52.06 -0.34 5.13
CA MET A 748 53.26 0.02 4.36
C MET A 748 53.77 -1.18 3.55
N SER A 749 54.17 -0.98 2.29
CA SER A 749 54.80 -2.07 1.51
C SER A 749 56.10 -2.56 2.14
N ARG A 750 56.88 -1.66 2.75
CA ARG A 750 58.03 -1.99 3.58
C ARG A 750 58.21 -1.00 4.73
N THR A 751 58.58 -1.52 5.89
CA THR A 751 58.96 -0.73 7.08
C THR A 751 60.48 -0.66 7.29
N ALA A 752 61.25 -1.39 6.48
CA ALA A 752 62.71 -1.52 6.55
C ALA A 752 63.36 -1.43 5.15
N ASP A 753 64.68 -1.67 5.07
CA ASP A 753 65.43 -1.73 3.82
C ASP A 753 65.32 -3.12 3.14
N THR A 754 64.10 -3.47 2.73
CA THR A 754 63.79 -4.75 2.08
C THR A 754 63.41 -4.54 0.62
N TYR A 755 63.87 -5.42 -0.27
CA TYR A 755 63.44 -5.42 -1.67
C TYR A 755 62.02 -5.98 -1.79
N MET A 756 61.23 -5.40 -2.69
CA MET A 756 59.86 -5.83 -3.01
C MET A 756 59.56 -5.49 -4.46
N ASP A 757 59.07 -6.48 -5.22
CA ASP A 757 58.85 -6.35 -6.66
C ASP A 757 57.82 -5.28 -7.00
N PHE A 758 58.21 -4.35 -7.88
CA PHE A 758 57.35 -3.27 -8.34
C PHE A 758 56.46 -3.65 -9.54
N LYS A 759 56.72 -4.80 -10.18
CA LYS A 759 55.97 -5.24 -11.37
C LYS A 759 54.64 -5.90 -11.01
N THR A 760 54.52 -6.48 -9.82
CA THR A 760 53.29 -7.10 -9.31
C THR A 760 53.17 -7.06 -7.78
N GLU A 761 54.24 -7.27 -7.01
CA GLU A 761 54.07 -7.62 -5.59
C GLU A 761 53.60 -6.45 -4.71
N ARG A 762 54.07 -5.23 -4.97
CA ARG A 762 53.58 -4.02 -4.28
C ARG A 762 52.07 -3.87 -4.41
N SER A 763 51.56 -4.02 -5.63
CA SER A 763 50.14 -3.97 -5.93
C SER A 763 49.37 -5.19 -5.43
N ARG A 764 49.96 -6.40 -5.46
CA ARG A 764 49.33 -7.61 -4.90
C ARG A 764 49.06 -7.47 -3.41
N VAL A 765 50.05 -6.99 -2.65
CA VAL A 765 49.89 -6.76 -1.21
C VAL A 765 48.88 -5.64 -0.95
N ALA A 766 48.86 -4.58 -1.76
CA ALA A 766 47.84 -3.53 -1.67
C ALA A 766 46.42 -4.05 -1.95
N ASN A 767 46.20 -4.74 -3.06
CA ASN A 767 44.89 -5.28 -3.46
C ASN A 767 44.35 -6.27 -2.42
N ASN A 768 45.22 -7.06 -1.80
CA ASN A 768 44.85 -8.03 -0.76
C ASN A 768 44.73 -7.41 0.66
N SER A 769 45.03 -6.12 0.85
CA SER A 769 45.11 -5.50 2.18
C SER A 769 43.79 -4.95 2.73
N GLY A 770 42.77 -4.76 1.89
CA GLY A 770 41.55 -4.05 2.27
C GLY A 770 41.72 -2.53 2.45
N ALA A 771 42.80 -1.94 1.94
CA ALA A 771 42.98 -0.49 1.93
C ALA A 771 42.01 0.22 0.95
N ASP A 772 41.65 1.46 1.24
CA ASP A 772 40.78 2.30 0.41
C ASP A 772 41.53 3.01 -0.73
N ILE A 773 42.81 3.35 -0.52
CA ILE A 773 43.66 4.06 -1.50
C ILE A 773 45.11 3.59 -1.44
N PHE A 774 45.84 3.81 -2.53
CA PHE A 774 47.27 3.51 -2.69
C PHE A 774 48.08 4.76 -3.03
N ILE A 775 49.21 4.95 -2.34
CA ILE A 775 50.12 6.08 -2.51
C ILE A 775 51.56 5.56 -2.55
N SER A 776 52.20 5.56 -3.72
CA SER A 776 53.63 5.24 -3.86
C SER A 776 54.49 6.49 -3.70
N LEU A 777 55.64 6.34 -3.04
CA LEU A 777 56.50 7.45 -2.59
C LEU A 777 57.90 7.35 -3.19
N HIS A 778 58.28 8.35 -3.99
CA HIS A 778 59.52 8.41 -4.76
C HIS A 778 60.20 9.80 -4.71
N ASN A 779 61.46 9.87 -5.18
CA ASN A 779 62.18 11.12 -5.42
C ASN A 779 62.94 11.08 -6.77
N ASN A 780 62.35 11.71 -7.78
CA ASN A 780 62.75 11.70 -9.19
C ASN A 780 64.23 12.06 -9.41
N ALA A 781 64.79 11.68 -10.57
CA ALA A 781 66.09 12.17 -11.01
C ALA A 781 66.19 12.20 -12.55
N MET A 782 66.54 13.36 -13.09
CA MET A 782 66.84 13.51 -14.52
C MET A 782 68.37 13.57 -14.74
N PRO A 783 68.95 12.69 -15.59
CA PRO A 783 70.35 12.78 -15.98
C PRO A 783 70.62 14.08 -16.76
N GLY A 784 71.73 14.76 -16.45
CA GLY A 784 72.12 15.99 -17.15
C GLY A 784 72.79 17.01 -16.23
N ASN A 785 72.48 18.29 -16.47
CA ASN A 785 73.10 19.45 -15.79
C ASN A 785 72.54 19.76 -14.39
N GLY A 786 71.58 18.98 -13.88
CA GLY A 786 71.08 19.10 -12.51
C GLY A 786 70.17 20.31 -12.23
N TYR A 787 69.70 21.04 -13.26
CA TYR A 787 68.83 22.21 -13.05
C TYR A 787 67.35 21.89 -12.83
N VAL A 788 66.86 20.73 -13.27
CA VAL A 788 65.44 20.34 -13.14
C VAL A 788 65.06 20.29 -11.66
N ASN A 789 63.89 20.83 -11.33
CA ASN A 789 63.36 20.91 -9.96
C ASN A 789 61.83 20.88 -9.94
N GLY A 790 61.26 20.64 -8.76
CA GLY A 790 59.83 20.70 -8.48
C GLY A 790 59.19 19.34 -8.19
N ILE A 791 57.92 19.37 -7.79
CA ILE A 791 57.13 18.18 -7.42
C ILE A 791 56.29 17.72 -8.60
N GLU A 792 56.24 16.41 -8.85
CA GLU A 792 55.32 15.76 -9.80
C GLU A 792 54.37 14.80 -9.06
N THR A 793 53.23 14.49 -9.64
CA THR A 793 52.30 13.49 -9.09
C THR A 793 51.60 12.76 -10.22
N PHE A 794 51.60 11.44 -10.18
CA PHE A 794 51.12 10.59 -11.27
C PHE A 794 49.93 9.74 -10.83
N TYR A 795 48.95 9.57 -11.71
CA TYR A 795 47.95 8.51 -11.64
C TYR A 795 47.95 7.70 -12.96
N TYR A 796 47.14 6.65 -13.06
CA TYR A 796 47.23 5.71 -14.20
C TYR A 796 46.79 6.33 -15.53
N GLU A 797 47.65 6.22 -16.56
CA GLU A 797 47.27 6.34 -17.98
C GLU A 797 46.94 4.98 -18.56
N TYR A 798 45.84 4.85 -19.30
CA TYR A 798 45.53 3.62 -20.02
C TYR A 798 46.31 3.55 -21.33
N ASP A 799 46.98 2.43 -21.54
CA ASP A 799 47.79 2.16 -22.73
C ASP A 799 47.59 0.69 -23.13
N PRO A 800 47.05 0.40 -24.33
CA PRO A 800 46.77 -0.97 -24.77
C PRO A 800 48.04 -1.80 -25.03
N ASP A 801 49.21 -1.18 -25.24
CA ASP A 801 50.48 -1.92 -25.37
C ASP A 801 51.03 -2.39 -24.01
N TYR A 802 50.42 -1.94 -22.90
CA TYR A 802 50.85 -2.22 -21.53
C TYR A 802 49.73 -2.86 -20.68
N GLU A 803 49.26 -4.02 -21.11
CA GLU A 803 48.26 -4.85 -20.40
C GLU A 803 48.63 -5.19 -18.94
N PRO A 804 47.63 -5.29 -18.04
CA PRO A 804 47.82 -5.65 -16.63
C PRO A 804 48.06 -7.16 -16.42
N LYS A 805 48.86 -7.48 -15.41
CA LYS A 805 49.20 -8.86 -15.02
C LYS A 805 48.30 -9.41 -13.92
N ILE A 806 47.89 -8.57 -12.98
CA ILE A 806 47.11 -8.97 -11.79
C ILE A 806 45.85 -8.12 -11.57
N ASN A 807 45.58 -7.13 -12.42
CA ASN A 807 44.47 -6.17 -12.26
C ASN A 807 43.62 -6.02 -13.52
N LYS A 808 43.21 -7.14 -14.13
CA LYS A 808 42.48 -7.13 -15.42
C LYS A 808 41.12 -6.43 -15.35
N GLU A 809 40.46 -6.47 -14.21
CA GLU A 809 39.12 -5.91 -14.03
C GLU A 809 39.17 -4.41 -13.76
N MET A 810 39.99 -3.97 -12.80
CA MET A 810 39.94 -2.58 -12.32
C MET A 810 41.00 -1.65 -12.95
N HIS A 811 41.98 -2.12 -13.75
CA HIS A 811 43.02 -1.19 -14.24
C HIS A 811 42.43 -0.02 -15.05
N ASN A 812 41.47 -0.31 -15.95
CA ASN A 812 40.82 0.68 -16.80
C ASN A 812 39.37 1.02 -16.34
N ASP A 813 39.03 0.77 -15.08
CA ASP A 813 37.74 1.19 -14.52
C ASP A 813 37.65 2.74 -14.49
N PRO A 814 36.65 3.36 -15.15
CA PRO A 814 36.52 4.82 -15.17
C PRO A 814 36.39 5.44 -13.78
N MET A 815 35.64 4.80 -12.86
CA MET A 815 35.40 5.34 -11.52
C MET A 815 36.69 5.38 -10.69
N ARG A 816 37.49 4.32 -10.74
CA ARG A 816 38.81 4.24 -10.14
C ARG A 816 39.78 5.25 -10.74
N ILE A 817 39.78 5.46 -12.06
CA ILE A 817 40.62 6.47 -12.72
C ILE A 817 40.24 7.88 -12.24
N VAL A 818 38.94 8.22 -12.21
CA VAL A 818 38.44 9.50 -11.67
C VAL A 818 38.85 9.68 -10.20
N LYS A 819 38.60 8.68 -9.33
CA LYS A 819 39.00 8.72 -7.92
C LYS A 819 40.51 8.88 -7.76
N SER A 820 41.33 8.25 -8.61
CA SER A 820 42.78 8.42 -8.62
C SER A 820 43.21 9.84 -9.02
N GLY A 821 42.55 10.44 -10.01
CA GLY A 821 42.81 11.82 -10.44
C GLY A 821 42.45 12.86 -9.37
N VAL A 822 41.35 12.68 -8.65
CA VAL A 822 40.97 13.56 -7.53
C VAL A 822 41.93 13.39 -6.35
N LEU A 823 42.31 12.16 -5.99
CA LEU A 823 43.33 11.88 -4.97
C LEU A 823 44.67 12.54 -5.31
N ALA A 824 45.10 12.41 -6.57
CA ALA A 824 46.32 13.02 -7.07
C ALA A 824 46.29 14.55 -6.93
N LYS A 825 45.21 15.21 -7.36
CA LYS A 825 45.05 16.66 -7.26
C LYS A 825 44.97 17.16 -5.81
N ALA A 826 44.25 16.44 -4.95
CA ALA A 826 44.13 16.79 -3.53
C ALA A 826 45.49 16.74 -2.80
N ILE A 827 46.31 15.73 -3.08
CA ILE A 827 47.67 15.61 -2.53
C ILE A 827 48.62 16.62 -3.17
N HIS A 828 48.58 16.80 -4.49
CA HIS A 828 49.51 17.68 -5.22
C HIS A 828 49.35 19.14 -4.80
N ASN A 829 48.13 19.66 -4.73
CA ASN A 829 47.88 21.04 -4.28
C ASN A 829 48.46 21.27 -2.87
N ASN A 830 48.15 20.38 -1.92
CA ASN A 830 48.70 20.45 -0.56
C ASN A 830 50.23 20.37 -0.55
N LEU A 831 50.85 19.58 -1.44
CA LEU A 831 52.31 19.51 -1.55
C LEU A 831 52.92 20.84 -1.99
N ILE A 832 52.35 21.50 -3.01
CA ILE A 832 52.82 22.81 -3.47
C ILE A 832 52.62 23.86 -2.36
N ASP A 833 51.43 23.96 -1.79
CA ASP A 833 51.07 24.92 -0.72
C ASP A 833 52.00 24.82 0.50
N TYR A 834 52.23 23.60 1.00
CA TYR A 834 53.07 23.40 2.20
C TYR A 834 54.56 23.54 1.93
N THR A 835 55.04 23.24 0.71
CA THR A 835 56.49 23.24 0.42
C THR A 835 56.99 24.57 -0.13
N GLY A 836 56.23 25.22 -1.01
CA GLY A 836 56.73 26.25 -1.92
C GLY A 836 57.66 25.68 -3.00
N ALA A 837 57.45 24.42 -3.39
CA ALA A 837 58.16 23.80 -4.52
C ALA A 837 57.68 24.38 -5.86
N TYR A 838 58.48 24.16 -6.91
CA TYR A 838 58.02 24.43 -8.28
C TYR A 838 56.94 23.40 -8.67
N ASP A 839 55.80 23.89 -9.14
CA ASP A 839 54.69 23.07 -9.62
C ASP A 839 55.02 22.51 -11.02
N ARG A 840 54.92 21.19 -11.17
CA ARG A 840 55.13 20.47 -12.42
C ARG A 840 53.88 19.71 -12.89
N GLY A 841 52.77 19.89 -12.17
CA GLY A 841 51.45 19.34 -12.44
C GLY A 841 51.23 17.91 -11.96
N VAL A 842 49.94 17.58 -11.86
CA VAL A 842 49.46 16.20 -11.88
C VAL A 842 49.50 15.68 -13.32
N ARG A 843 49.95 14.44 -13.49
CA ARG A 843 50.18 13.77 -14.78
C ARG A 843 49.57 12.36 -14.76
N ARG A 844 49.50 11.72 -15.93
CA ARG A 844 49.10 10.32 -16.07
C ARG A 844 50.26 9.52 -16.66
N GLU A 845 50.49 8.31 -16.16
CA GLU A 845 51.58 7.42 -16.58
C GLU A 845 51.21 5.93 -16.47
N THR A 846 51.87 5.09 -17.27
CA THR A 846 51.64 3.63 -17.33
C THR A 846 52.55 2.84 -16.37
N PHE A 847 52.89 3.44 -15.22
CA PHE A 847 53.72 2.81 -14.19
C PHE A 847 53.05 1.54 -13.62
N ALA A 848 53.84 0.47 -13.43
CA ALA A 848 53.32 -0.83 -13.01
C ALA A 848 52.55 -0.75 -11.66
N VAL A 849 53.07 -0.02 -10.67
CA VAL A 849 52.38 0.15 -9.37
C VAL A 849 51.07 0.94 -9.47
N LEU A 850 50.83 1.67 -10.57
CA LEU A 850 49.58 2.37 -10.84
C LEU A 850 48.62 1.54 -11.70
N ARG A 851 49.14 0.71 -12.63
CA ARG A 851 48.32 -0.22 -13.43
C ARG A 851 47.81 -1.40 -12.61
N GLU A 852 48.69 -2.04 -11.85
CA GLU A 852 48.44 -3.35 -11.23
C GLU A 852 47.68 -3.25 -9.89
N THR A 853 47.45 -2.03 -9.39
CA THR A 853 46.73 -1.78 -8.14
C THR A 853 45.25 -1.51 -8.41
N ALA A 854 44.35 -2.34 -7.89
CA ALA A 854 42.90 -2.22 -8.08
C ALA A 854 42.27 -1.00 -7.38
N LEU A 855 42.95 -0.48 -6.35
CA LEU A 855 42.56 0.71 -5.60
C LEU A 855 42.75 2.00 -6.43
N PRO A 856 42.10 3.12 -6.07
CA PRO A 856 42.53 4.45 -6.49
C PRO A 856 44.01 4.66 -6.11
N ALA A 857 44.85 4.96 -7.09
CA ALA A 857 46.30 4.82 -6.96
C ALA A 857 47.05 6.03 -7.51
N VAL A 858 48.01 6.54 -6.72
CA VAL A 858 48.89 7.64 -7.10
C VAL A 858 50.36 7.35 -6.77
N LEU A 859 51.28 7.99 -7.50
CA LEU A 859 52.71 8.01 -7.22
C LEU A 859 53.18 9.46 -7.06
N LEU A 860 53.89 9.74 -5.97
CA LEU A 860 54.33 11.08 -5.59
C LEU A 860 55.84 11.23 -5.82
N GLU A 861 56.25 12.26 -6.54
CA GLU A 861 57.65 12.61 -6.76
C GLU A 861 57.99 13.92 -6.03
N PHE A 862 58.70 13.81 -4.91
CA PHE A 862 58.86 14.94 -3.97
C PHE A 862 59.93 15.98 -4.33
N GLY A 863 60.70 15.75 -5.39
CA GLY A 863 61.77 16.63 -5.88
C GLY A 863 62.91 15.85 -6.54
N PHE A 864 63.76 16.56 -7.28
CA PHE A 864 64.79 15.94 -8.12
C PHE A 864 66.11 15.69 -7.37
N MET A 865 66.45 14.43 -7.09
CA MET A 865 67.71 14.06 -6.44
C MET A 865 68.96 14.44 -7.23
N SER A 866 68.87 14.57 -8.56
CA SER A 866 69.97 15.05 -9.41
C SER A 866 70.22 16.57 -9.27
N ASN A 867 69.31 17.31 -8.62
CA ASN A 867 69.48 18.72 -8.29
C ASN A 867 69.98 18.86 -6.85
N LEU A 868 71.20 19.36 -6.67
CA LEU A 868 71.83 19.47 -5.35
C LEU A 868 71.03 20.34 -4.36
N ASN A 869 70.34 21.38 -4.84
CA ASN A 869 69.54 22.26 -3.99
C ASN A 869 68.25 21.57 -3.52
N GLU A 870 67.63 20.73 -4.35
CA GLU A 870 66.47 19.93 -3.94
C GLU A 870 66.89 18.78 -3.03
N LEU A 871 67.98 18.07 -3.34
CA LEU A 871 68.50 17.01 -2.48
C LEU A 871 68.85 17.52 -1.07
N GLN A 872 69.38 18.74 -0.94
CA GLN A 872 69.59 19.38 0.36
C GLN A 872 68.27 19.62 1.12
N LYS A 873 67.19 20.06 0.44
CA LYS A 873 65.86 20.16 1.04
C LYS A 873 65.34 18.79 1.46
N LEU A 874 65.34 17.80 0.57
CA LEU A 874 64.82 16.44 0.79
C LEU A 874 65.50 15.70 1.96
N LYS A 875 66.77 16.00 2.22
CA LYS A 875 67.53 15.48 3.38
C LYS A 875 67.24 16.23 4.69
N SER A 876 66.57 17.38 4.65
CA SER A 876 66.27 18.18 5.85
C SER A 876 64.96 17.76 6.51
N GLU A 877 64.97 17.56 7.83
CA GLU A 877 63.76 17.16 8.58
C GLU A 877 62.60 18.16 8.42
N ALA A 878 62.91 19.45 8.34
CA ALA A 878 61.91 20.50 8.18
C ALA A 878 61.12 20.37 6.87
N TYR A 879 61.78 20.01 5.77
CA TYR A 879 61.11 19.76 4.49
C TYR A 879 60.39 18.41 4.49
N GLN A 880 61.00 17.35 5.04
CA GLN A 880 60.33 16.05 5.17
C GLN A 880 59.05 16.14 6.04
N ASN A 881 59.02 16.99 7.07
CA ASN A 881 57.81 17.27 7.86
C ASN A 881 56.77 18.07 7.06
N LYS A 882 57.16 19.04 6.21
CA LYS A 882 56.24 19.72 5.27
C LYS A 882 55.57 18.72 4.31
N LEU A 883 56.35 17.86 3.66
CA LEU A 883 55.84 16.78 2.80
C LEU A 883 54.88 15.86 3.56
N SER A 884 55.23 15.49 4.80
CA SER A 884 54.41 14.66 5.68
C SER A 884 53.02 15.25 5.94
N HIS A 885 52.97 16.51 6.36
CA HIS A 885 51.71 17.20 6.64
C HIS A 885 50.88 17.44 5.37
N ALA A 886 51.54 17.74 4.25
CA ALA A 886 50.90 17.90 2.95
C ALA A 886 50.16 16.64 2.48
N VAL A 887 50.83 15.49 2.46
CA VAL A 887 50.19 14.23 2.04
C VAL A 887 49.06 13.86 3.00
N SER A 888 49.27 14.03 4.32
CA SER A 888 48.23 13.75 5.31
C SER A 888 46.97 14.62 5.13
N ASN A 889 47.14 15.90 4.79
CA ASN A 889 46.01 16.81 4.55
C ASN A 889 45.36 16.58 3.18
N GLY A 890 46.13 16.27 2.14
CA GLY A 890 45.57 15.91 0.83
C GLY A 890 44.71 14.65 0.88
N VAL A 891 45.14 13.62 1.61
CA VAL A 891 44.34 12.41 1.89
C VAL A 891 43.08 12.74 2.70
N LYS A 892 43.18 13.63 3.70
CA LYS A 892 42.02 14.09 4.47
C LYS A 892 41.01 14.85 3.60
N SER A 893 41.47 15.71 2.70
CA SER A 893 40.63 16.41 1.73
C SER A 893 39.94 15.44 0.78
N TYR A 894 40.65 14.44 0.25
CA TYR A 894 40.07 13.38 -0.59
C TYR A 894 38.94 12.62 0.14
N PHE A 895 39.17 12.16 1.38
CA PHE A 895 38.14 11.51 2.20
C PHE A 895 37.15 12.48 2.88
N THR A 896 37.12 13.74 2.46
CA THR A 896 35.98 14.65 2.71
C THR A 896 35.00 14.64 1.54
N THR A 897 35.42 14.12 0.38
CA THR A 897 34.62 13.97 -0.85
C THR A 897 34.19 12.51 -1.11
N TYR A 898 34.86 11.51 -0.51
CA TYR A 898 34.67 10.07 -0.76
C TYR A 898 34.85 9.18 0.49
#